data_AF-A0A0L9U4Q9-F1
#
_entry.id   AF-A0A0L9U4Q9-F1
#
_cell.length_a   1.000
_cell.length_b   1.000
_cell.length_c   1.000
_cell.angle_alpha   90.00
_cell.angle_beta   90.00
_cell.angle_gamma   90.00
#
_symmetry.space_group_name_H-M   'P 1'
#
loop_
_entity.id
_entity.type
_entity.pdbx_description
1 polymer ?
#
loop_
_entity_poly.entity_id
_entity_poly.type
_entity_poly.pdbx_seq_one_letter_code
_entity_poly.pdbx_strand_id
1 'polypeptide(L)'
;MAMLLLIPLLLSSISLFTISTATFSPQPGICYGQLGDNLPLPRESVSLLTSLHAKRVKLYDANQTILHALRHTRLQVSVMVPNELISNISSNQTLADKWVSSNVAAFLPKTRIRYILVGNEIISSTTNGTWRHLVPAMRRIKHALKSLGIRKVKVGTSSAMDVLQTSFPPSNGSFREDIALPIMKPMLKFLNRTKSFFFLDVYPFFAWSSDPVNINLDYALFESKNLTVTDPGSGLVYTNLFDQMVDAVYFAMEKLGFPGIRIFVAETGWPNGGDLDQIGANVYNAATYNRNFIKKVTRKPRVGTPARPGSLLPSFLFALFNENQKSGPGTERHFGLLHPNGSRVFDIDLSGRTPESDFRPLPAPENNEKFKGKIWCVVAPRDNATALAEALSYACSQGNGTCDPIQPRGKCFKPDSVFWHASYAFSAYWAQFKKVGATCYFNGLATQTAKDPITAPKQPYKVEGRVSSRFTLFCVRGVVSVQFLLLLSCGMGSSGDHCPTTKLSVCHSFSTKYICTLNERLTDEHRSLIARTPFAWFLDVNVNVKVASEGLKKGKGISNVYVDGCVYMLQVVDDVYRGPSTKDKEEYRPTPKRKDSKPRGQKKQKRIRRETFMRALEEQEFLIEELKRRVGSLEAQLAEEKARRQNKDDVRQSVPRIEPSVNTGFVSLTDIDGNEQPLKTYVRVGSRRHYKGRTLRTPYTGTVVLRIKNE
;
A
#
# COMPACT_ATOMS: atom_id res chain seq x y z
N MET A 1 65.45 -11.60 42.73
CA MET A 1 64.01 -11.47 43.07
C MET A 1 63.25 -10.40 42.26
N ALA A 2 63.90 -9.45 41.57
CA ALA A 2 63.19 -8.43 40.78
C ALA A 2 62.59 -8.94 39.43
N MET A 3 63.07 -10.07 38.89
CA MET A 3 62.65 -10.58 37.58
C MET A 3 61.43 -11.51 37.62
N LEU A 4 61.05 -12.02 38.80
CA LEU A 4 59.91 -12.93 39.00
C LEU A 4 58.57 -12.22 39.29
N LEU A 5 58.59 -10.90 39.50
CA LEU A 5 57.39 -10.08 39.76
C LEU A 5 56.83 -9.36 38.52
N LEU A 6 57.51 -9.46 37.37
CA LEU A 6 57.06 -8.85 36.11
C LEU A 6 56.09 -9.74 35.30
N ILE A 7 56.11 -11.04 35.55
CA ILE A 7 55.29 -12.02 34.82
C ILE A 7 53.79 -11.91 35.18
N PRO A 8 53.38 -11.71 36.46
CA PRO A 8 51.97 -11.51 36.79
C PRO A 8 51.43 -10.15 36.31
N LEU A 9 52.26 -9.12 36.27
CA LEU A 9 51.88 -7.79 35.75
C LEU A 9 51.68 -7.80 34.23
N LEU A 10 52.52 -8.52 33.47
CA LEU A 10 52.31 -8.72 32.03
C LEU A 10 51.07 -9.59 31.72
N LEU A 11 50.78 -10.61 32.53
CA LEU A 11 49.59 -11.45 32.34
C LEU A 11 48.28 -10.73 32.73
N SER A 12 48.31 -9.82 33.71
CA SER A 12 47.15 -8.98 34.08
C SER A 12 46.82 -7.89 33.04
N SER A 13 47.84 -7.41 32.30
CA SER A 13 47.69 -6.36 31.28
C SER A 13 47.26 -6.90 29.90
N ILE A 14 47.46 -8.19 29.63
CA ILE A 14 46.95 -8.85 28.41
C ILE A 14 45.45 -9.18 28.51
N SER A 15 44.88 -9.25 29.72
CA SER A 15 43.45 -9.58 29.93
C SER A 15 42.48 -8.39 29.73
N LEU A 16 42.97 -7.18 29.43
CA LEU A 16 42.15 -5.96 29.26
C LEU A 16 42.08 -5.43 27.83
N PHE A 17 42.72 -6.08 26.86
CA PHE A 17 42.54 -5.80 25.44
C PHE A 17 41.70 -6.88 24.74
N THR A 18 40.54 -7.23 25.30
CA THR A 18 39.43 -7.61 24.41
C THR A 18 39.02 -6.34 23.67
N ILE A 19 39.72 -6.03 22.57
CA ILE A 19 39.18 -5.18 21.52
C ILE A 19 37.90 -5.89 21.11
N SER A 20 36.77 -5.46 21.67
CA SER A 20 35.46 -5.79 21.14
C SER A 20 35.43 -5.13 19.77
N THR A 21 36.03 -5.80 18.78
CA THR A 21 35.75 -5.54 17.39
C THR A 21 34.28 -5.89 17.28
N ALA A 22 33.43 -4.89 17.45
CA ALA A 22 32.01 -5.03 17.24
C ALA A 22 31.87 -5.39 15.75
N THR A 23 31.96 -6.68 15.47
CA THR A 23 31.96 -7.22 14.11
C THR A 23 30.64 -6.80 13.51
N PHE A 24 30.73 -6.09 12.38
CA PHE A 24 29.55 -5.56 11.72
C PHE A 24 28.63 -6.74 11.37
N SER A 25 27.41 -6.74 11.91
CA SER A 25 26.50 -7.87 11.74
C SER A 25 26.16 -8.06 10.26
N PRO A 26 26.37 -9.27 9.70
CA PRO A 26 25.98 -9.60 8.32
C PRO A 26 24.47 -9.75 8.14
N GLN A 27 23.74 -9.85 9.24
CA GLN A 27 22.30 -10.00 9.24
C GLN A 27 21.59 -8.82 8.55
N PRO A 28 20.65 -9.07 7.62
CA PRO A 28 19.89 -8.02 6.96
C PRO A 28 19.06 -7.17 7.94
N GLY A 29 18.77 -5.95 7.51
CA GLY A 29 17.65 -5.17 8.00
C GLY A 29 16.43 -5.28 7.08
N ILE A 30 15.41 -4.48 7.36
CA ILE A 30 14.18 -4.40 6.56
C ILE A 30 13.87 -2.92 6.26
N CYS A 31 13.41 -2.65 5.05
CA CYS A 31 12.82 -1.36 4.68
C CYS A 31 11.40 -1.26 5.25
N TYR A 32 11.15 -0.27 6.11
CA TYR A 32 9.83 0.00 6.66
C TYR A 32 9.18 1.13 5.88
N GLY A 33 8.50 0.75 4.79
CA GLY A 33 7.64 1.64 4.02
C GLY A 33 6.31 1.92 4.73
N GLN A 34 5.71 3.08 4.42
CA GLN A 34 4.49 3.57 5.05
C GLN A 34 3.41 3.96 4.01
N LEU A 35 3.55 3.56 2.75
CA LEU A 35 2.58 3.84 1.70
C LEU A 35 1.42 2.85 1.73
N GLY A 36 0.70 2.82 2.86
CA GLY A 36 -0.55 2.10 3.00
C GLY A 36 -1.43 2.66 4.11
N ASP A 37 -2.76 2.59 3.90
CA ASP A 37 -3.78 3.06 4.86
C ASP A 37 -4.26 1.97 5.83
N ASN A 38 -3.73 0.77 5.71
CA ASN A 38 -4.12 -0.41 6.49
C ASN A 38 -2.96 -1.04 7.27
N LEU A 39 -1.88 -0.27 7.47
CA LEU A 39 -0.66 -0.74 8.14
C LEU A 39 -0.77 -0.67 9.68
N PRO A 40 -0.06 -1.54 10.42
CA PRO A 40 -0.06 -1.52 11.89
C PRO A 40 0.56 -0.24 12.46
N LEU A 41 0.27 0.04 13.72
CA LEU A 41 0.87 1.18 14.41
C LEU A 41 2.40 1.04 14.51
N PRO A 42 3.16 2.15 14.61
CA PRO A 42 4.62 2.10 14.69
C PRO A 42 5.19 1.18 15.77
N ARG A 43 4.58 1.12 16.96
CA ARG A 43 5.03 0.22 18.04
C ARG A 43 4.87 -1.25 17.69
N GLU A 44 3.75 -1.61 17.09
CA GLU A 44 3.47 -2.99 16.64
C GLU A 44 4.42 -3.37 15.50
N SER A 45 4.63 -2.46 14.55
CA SER A 45 5.59 -2.65 13.45
C SER A 45 7.02 -2.85 13.95
N VAL A 46 7.46 -2.12 14.98
CA VAL A 46 8.77 -2.33 15.63
C VAL A 46 8.87 -3.68 16.35
N SER A 47 7.77 -4.14 16.97
CA SER A 47 7.70 -5.49 17.53
C SER A 47 7.85 -6.55 16.43
N LEU A 48 7.14 -6.38 15.32
CA LEU A 48 7.21 -7.28 14.16
C LEU A 48 8.62 -7.33 13.56
N LEU A 49 9.29 -6.19 13.38
CA LEU A 49 10.71 -6.13 12.96
C LEU A 49 11.61 -6.97 13.88
N THR A 50 11.37 -6.90 15.19
CA THR A 50 12.13 -7.67 16.19
C THR A 50 11.82 -9.16 16.11
N SER A 51 10.55 -9.52 15.88
CA SER A 51 10.11 -10.92 15.71
C SER A 51 10.66 -11.60 14.45
N LEU A 52 10.97 -10.80 13.42
CA LEU A 52 11.68 -11.23 12.22
C LEU A 52 13.21 -11.30 12.42
N HIS A 53 13.67 -11.05 13.64
CA HIS A 53 15.07 -10.95 14.05
C HIS A 53 15.88 -9.83 13.39
N ALA A 54 15.26 -8.87 12.70
CA ALA A 54 15.95 -7.81 11.98
C ALA A 54 16.99 -7.10 12.88
N LYS A 55 18.16 -6.75 12.32
CA LYS A 55 19.18 -5.97 13.05
C LYS A 55 19.15 -4.49 12.73
N ARG A 56 18.48 -4.13 11.64
CA ARG A 56 18.42 -2.77 11.13
C ARG A 56 17.05 -2.48 10.53
N VAL A 57 16.69 -1.22 10.47
CA VAL A 57 15.49 -0.73 9.78
C VAL A 57 15.86 0.50 8.94
N LYS A 58 15.36 0.55 7.70
CA LYS A 58 15.43 1.73 6.82
C LYS A 58 14.07 2.42 6.80
N LEU A 59 14.05 3.70 7.15
CA LEU A 59 12.91 4.59 7.03
C LEU A 59 13.11 5.50 5.81
N TYR A 60 12.02 5.84 5.13
CA TYR A 60 12.03 6.72 3.94
C TYR A 60 11.85 8.20 4.29
N ASP A 61 11.86 8.51 5.58
CA ASP A 61 11.86 9.86 6.14
C ASP A 61 12.53 9.84 7.54
N ALA A 62 12.23 10.84 8.36
CA ALA A 62 12.55 10.89 9.79
C ALA A 62 11.28 10.97 10.65
N ASN A 63 10.30 10.09 10.40
CA ASN A 63 9.04 10.05 11.13
C ASN A 63 9.27 9.93 12.65
N GLN A 64 8.90 10.98 13.40
CA GLN A 64 9.19 11.08 14.83
C GLN A 64 8.46 9.99 15.64
N THR A 65 7.24 9.63 15.25
CA THR A 65 6.46 8.58 15.92
C THR A 65 7.16 7.22 15.82
N ILE A 66 7.71 6.88 14.64
CA ILE A 66 8.50 5.66 14.47
C ILE A 66 9.83 5.75 15.24
N LEU A 67 10.52 6.89 15.18
CA LEU A 67 11.79 7.08 15.89
C LEU A 67 11.62 6.97 17.41
N HIS A 68 10.49 7.42 17.96
CA HIS A 68 10.12 7.19 19.36
C HIS A 68 9.78 5.73 19.65
N ALA A 69 9.09 5.03 18.74
CA ALA A 69 8.82 3.60 18.89
C ALA A 69 10.11 2.75 18.86
N LEU A 70 11.14 3.20 18.15
CA LEU A 70 12.46 2.55 18.07
C LEU A 70 13.37 2.82 19.27
N ARG A 71 12.95 3.67 20.22
CA ARG A 71 13.72 4.02 21.41
C ARG A 71 14.08 2.77 22.24
N HIS A 72 15.32 2.69 22.68
CA HIS A 72 15.90 1.59 23.46
C HIS A 72 15.91 0.21 22.78
N THR A 73 15.48 0.12 21.52
CA THR A 73 15.66 -1.10 20.74
C THR A 73 17.12 -1.31 20.34
N ARG A 74 17.48 -2.54 19.95
CA ARG A 74 18.82 -2.85 19.41
C ARG A 74 18.94 -2.61 17.90
N LEU A 75 17.86 -2.21 17.23
CA LEU A 75 17.81 -1.96 15.79
C LEU A 75 18.69 -0.77 15.42
N GLN A 76 19.54 -0.92 14.39
CA GLN A 76 20.23 0.22 13.79
C GLN A 76 19.28 0.91 12.80
N VAL A 77 19.14 2.22 12.91
CA VAL A 77 18.18 2.98 12.11
C VAL A 77 18.90 3.71 10.97
N SER A 78 18.38 3.55 9.76
CA SER A 78 18.64 4.46 8.65
C SER A 78 17.44 5.38 8.50
N VAL A 79 17.68 6.69 8.50
CA VAL A 79 16.67 7.71 8.17
C VAL A 79 17.00 8.33 6.83
N MET A 80 16.01 8.94 6.19
CA MET A 80 16.18 9.55 4.89
C MET A 80 15.86 11.05 4.93
N VAL A 81 16.67 11.85 4.25
CA VAL A 81 16.32 13.23 3.90
C VAL A 81 15.38 13.16 2.70
N PRO A 82 14.13 13.64 2.80
CA PRO A 82 13.19 13.63 1.68
C PRO A 82 13.74 14.37 0.45
N ASN A 83 13.34 13.91 -0.74
CA ASN A 83 13.87 14.38 -2.03
C ASN A 83 13.68 15.89 -2.22
N GLU A 84 12.54 16.42 -1.79
CA GLU A 84 12.13 17.81 -1.87
C GLU A 84 13.00 18.76 -1.04
N LEU A 85 13.66 18.27 0.02
CA LEU A 85 14.51 19.09 0.88
C LEU A 85 15.95 19.23 0.35
N ILE A 86 16.34 18.41 -0.63
CA ILE A 86 17.74 18.31 -1.07
C ILE A 86 18.24 19.63 -1.64
N SER A 87 17.45 20.30 -2.49
CA SER A 87 17.86 21.57 -3.09
C SER A 87 18.14 22.64 -2.03
N ASN A 88 17.22 22.81 -1.08
CA ASN A 88 17.35 23.79 0.00
C ASN A 88 18.50 23.47 0.94
N ILE A 89 18.65 22.20 1.33
CA ILE A 89 19.78 21.75 2.17
C ILE A 89 21.09 21.94 1.43
N SER A 90 21.14 21.75 0.12
CA SER A 90 22.37 21.89 -0.68
C SER A 90 22.92 23.31 -0.72
N SER A 91 22.06 24.32 -0.61
CA SER A 91 22.43 25.73 -0.67
C SER A 91 22.61 26.37 0.70
N ASN A 92 21.99 25.82 1.76
CA ASN A 92 21.93 26.46 3.07
C ASN A 92 22.39 25.53 4.21
N GLN A 93 23.50 25.89 4.88
CA GLN A 93 24.04 25.12 6.02
C GLN A 93 23.08 25.11 7.22
N THR A 94 22.42 26.23 7.52
CA THR A 94 21.47 26.34 8.64
C THR A 94 20.30 25.37 8.49
N LEU A 95 19.82 25.14 7.26
CA LEU A 95 18.79 24.14 7.00
C LEU A 95 19.28 22.71 7.25
N ALA A 96 20.53 22.41 6.89
CA ALA A 96 21.15 21.12 7.20
C ALA A 96 21.31 20.93 8.72
N ASP A 97 21.76 21.97 9.43
CA ASP A 97 21.95 21.96 10.88
C ASP A 97 20.62 21.77 11.61
N LYS A 98 19.57 22.51 11.22
CA LYS A 98 18.21 22.36 11.75
C LYS A 98 17.66 20.96 11.50
N TRP A 99 17.84 20.43 10.29
CA TRP A 99 17.36 19.09 9.95
C TRP A 99 18.06 18.02 10.80
N VAL A 100 19.40 18.08 10.92
CA VAL A 100 20.16 17.11 11.74
C VAL A 100 19.82 17.24 13.22
N SER A 101 19.71 18.46 13.74
CA SER A 101 19.33 18.69 15.14
C SER A 101 17.98 18.06 15.48
N SER A 102 16.96 18.39 14.67
CA SER A 102 15.57 17.99 14.92
C SER A 102 15.32 16.49 14.67
N ASN A 103 15.96 15.92 13.65
CA ASN A 103 15.63 14.57 13.17
C ASN A 103 16.63 13.49 13.58
N VAL A 104 17.83 13.89 14.04
CA VAL A 104 18.90 12.95 14.39
C VAL A 104 19.39 13.19 15.81
N ALA A 105 19.83 14.40 16.15
CA ALA A 105 20.41 14.68 17.47
C ALA A 105 19.37 14.50 18.59
N ALA A 106 18.14 14.97 18.39
CA ALA A 106 17.03 14.84 19.34
C ALA A 106 16.71 13.38 19.74
N PHE A 107 17.03 12.41 18.89
CA PHE A 107 16.74 11.00 19.13
C PHE A 107 17.94 10.20 19.65
N LEU A 108 19.16 10.74 19.53
CA LEU A 108 20.37 10.07 20.01
C LEU A 108 20.58 10.33 21.52
N PRO A 109 21.16 9.36 22.27
CA PRO A 109 21.52 8.00 21.87
C PRO A 109 20.37 6.98 22.01
N LYS A 110 19.18 7.44 22.44
CA LYS A 110 18.02 6.61 22.78
C LYS A 110 17.53 5.76 21.60
N THR A 111 17.57 6.29 20.38
CA THR A 111 17.30 5.58 19.13
C THR A 111 18.60 5.47 18.33
N ARG A 112 18.99 4.27 17.92
CA ARG A 112 20.34 4.00 17.36
C ARG A 112 20.44 4.35 15.87
N ILE A 113 20.31 5.62 15.54
CA ILE A 113 20.54 6.12 14.17
C ILE A 113 22.00 5.91 13.77
N ARG A 114 22.22 5.24 12.64
CA ARG A 114 23.55 4.89 12.10
C ARG A 114 23.78 5.39 10.69
N TYR A 115 22.71 5.64 9.94
CA TYR A 115 22.77 6.03 8.54
C TYR A 115 21.79 7.16 8.25
N ILE A 116 22.25 8.13 7.47
CA ILE A 116 21.39 9.14 6.83
C ILE A 116 21.56 8.96 5.33
N LEU A 117 20.46 8.66 4.65
CA LEU A 117 20.40 8.59 3.19
C LEU A 117 19.82 9.91 2.68
N VAL A 118 20.60 10.66 1.90
CA VAL A 118 20.14 11.93 1.33
C VAL A 118 19.40 11.62 0.04
N GLY A 119 18.07 11.63 0.10
CA GLY A 119 17.19 11.24 -0.99
C GLY A 119 17.08 9.74 -1.24
N ASN A 120 16.03 9.39 -1.99
CA ASN A 120 15.79 8.08 -2.57
C ASN A 120 15.94 8.14 -4.09
N GLU A 121 16.87 7.36 -4.65
CA GLU A 121 17.02 7.15 -6.10
C GLU A 121 17.01 8.44 -6.92
N ILE A 122 17.59 9.51 -6.37
CA ILE A 122 17.53 10.84 -6.97
C ILE A 122 18.01 10.80 -8.42
N ILE A 123 19.10 10.08 -8.67
CA ILE A 123 19.81 9.97 -9.96
C ILE A 123 18.99 9.20 -11.03
N SER A 124 17.89 8.56 -10.67
CA SER A 124 17.01 7.88 -11.63
C SER A 124 16.10 8.86 -12.39
N SER A 125 15.83 10.05 -11.83
CA SER A 125 14.88 11.04 -12.38
C SER A 125 15.54 12.10 -13.29
N THR A 126 15.60 11.87 -14.61
CA THR A 126 16.30 12.77 -15.56
C THR A 126 15.72 14.18 -15.69
N THR A 127 14.53 14.45 -15.14
CA THR A 127 13.74 15.63 -15.48
C THR A 127 14.07 16.90 -14.68
N ASN A 128 14.67 16.81 -13.49
CA ASN A 128 14.62 17.94 -12.54
C ASN A 128 15.98 18.53 -12.13
N GLY A 129 17.11 18.01 -12.63
CA GLY A 129 18.45 18.54 -12.31
C GLY A 129 18.86 18.48 -10.82
N THR A 130 17.98 17.97 -9.94
CA THR A 130 18.17 17.87 -8.48
C THR A 130 19.42 17.08 -8.11
N TRP A 131 19.91 16.23 -9.02
CA TRP A 131 21.10 15.42 -8.83
C TRP A 131 22.34 16.27 -8.55
N ARG A 132 22.42 17.47 -9.16
CA ARG A 132 23.52 18.43 -8.93
C ARG A 132 23.59 18.90 -7.47
N HIS A 133 22.45 18.90 -6.78
CA HIS A 133 22.32 19.32 -5.38
C HIS A 133 22.62 18.19 -4.39
N LEU A 134 22.71 16.94 -4.85
CA LEU A 134 22.85 15.76 -4.01
C LEU A 134 24.15 15.76 -3.19
N VAL A 135 25.31 15.85 -3.86
CA VAL A 135 26.62 15.81 -3.20
C VAL A 135 26.83 17.03 -2.28
N PRO A 136 26.47 18.27 -2.66
CA PRO A 136 26.50 19.39 -1.73
C PRO A 136 25.62 19.19 -0.49
N ALA A 137 24.39 18.66 -0.64
CA ALA A 137 23.53 18.35 0.50
C ALA A 137 24.16 17.31 1.43
N MET A 138 24.72 16.22 0.88
CA MET A 138 25.46 15.21 1.66
C MET A 138 26.62 15.81 2.47
N ARG A 139 27.37 16.76 1.88
CA ARG A 139 28.46 17.46 2.57
C ARG A 139 27.95 18.32 3.73
N ARG A 140 26.85 19.05 3.55
CA ARG A 140 26.27 19.92 4.58
C ARG A 140 25.66 19.13 5.73
N ILE A 141 24.95 18.03 5.44
CA ILE A 141 24.50 17.07 6.46
C ILE A 141 25.70 16.49 7.23
N LYS A 142 26.79 16.13 6.55
CA LYS A 142 27.99 15.64 7.23
C LYS A 142 28.67 16.71 8.08
N HIS A 143 28.64 17.97 7.65
CA HIS A 143 29.14 19.10 8.43
C HIS A 143 28.32 19.29 9.71
N ALA A 144 26.98 19.30 9.61
CA ALA A 144 26.06 19.39 10.75
C ALA A 144 26.28 18.26 11.78
N LEU A 145 26.48 17.02 11.31
CA LEU A 145 26.83 15.92 12.21
C LEU A 145 28.17 16.16 12.91
N LYS A 146 29.15 16.74 12.21
CA LYS A 146 30.49 17.01 12.77
C LYS A 146 30.43 18.12 13.82
N SER A 147 29.70 19.20 13.58
CA SER A 147 29.55 20.33 14.53
C SER A 147 28.89 19.88 15.83
N LEU A 148 27.94 18.96 15.77
CA LEU A 148 27.28 18.36 16.94
C LEU A 148 28.07 17.20 17.58
N GLY A 149 29.30 16.91 17.13
CA GLY A 149 30.12 15.82 17.66
C GLY A 149 29.61 14.40 17.33
N ILE A 150 28.65 14.26 16.42
CA ILE A 150 28.03 12.97 16.05
C ILE A 150 28.92 12.24 15.02
N ARG A 151 29.80 11.36 15.51
CA ARG A 151 30.79 10.66 14.67
C ARG A 151 30.32 9.31 14.12
N LYS A 152 29.38 8.64 14.79
CA LYS A 152 28.98 7.24 14.49
C LYS A 152 27.91 7.12 13.38
N VAL A 153 27.44 8.24 12.81
CA VAL A 153 26.45 8.27 11.73
C VAL A 153 27.15 8.44 10.38
N LYS A 154 26.85 7.53 9.45
CA LYS A 154 27.35 7.55 8.08
C LYS A 154 26.33 8.21 7.16
N VAL A 155 26.82 8.95 6.17
CA VAL A 155 25.98 9.68 5.20
C VAL A 155 26.16 9.05 3.83
N GLY A 156 25.06 8.79 3.14
CA GLY A 156 25.03 8.22 1.80
C GLY A 156 23.80 8.71 1.04
N THR A 157 23.46 8.04 -0.05
CA THR A 157 22.24 8.23 -0.84
C THR A 157 21.94 6.90 -1.53
N SER A 158 20.68 6.50 -1.63
CA SER A 158 20.35 5.27 -2.34
C SER A 158 20.39 5.50 -3.85
N SER A 159 21.01 4.57 -4.56
CA SER A 159 21.17 4.60 -6.01
C SER A 159 20.61 3.32 -6.60
N ALA A 160 19.69 3.44 -7.56
CA ALA A 160 19.24 2.31 -8.36
C ALA A 160 20.34 1.86 -9.33
N MET A 161 20.17 0.68 -9.92
CA MET A 161 21.08 0.14 -10.95
C MET A 161 21.14 0.99 -12.23
N ASP A 162 20.15 1.85 -12.46
CA ASP A 162 20.08 2.70 -13.66
C ASP A 162 21.15 3.80 -13.70
N VAL A 163 21.93 3.98 -12.63
CA VAL A 163 23.14 4.81 -12.63
C VAL A 163 24.22 4.27 -13.59
N LEU A 164 24.11 3.01 -14.02
CA LEU A 164 25.02 2.39 -14.99
C LEU A 164 24.58 2.67 -16.44
N GLN A 165 25.55 2.98 -17.30
CA GLN A 165 25.39 2.94 -18.76
C GLN A 165 25.44 1.52 -19.29
N THR A 166 26.43 0.78 -18.79
CA THR A 166 26.73 -0.60 -19.17
C THR A 166 26.86 -1.39 -17.89
N SER A 167 26.22 -2.56 -17.84
CA SER A 167 26.27 -3.49 -16.70
C SER A 167 26.65 -4.92 -17.10
N PHE A 168 26.73 -5.20 -18.41
CA PHE A 168 27.09 -6.52 -18.93
C PHE A 168 28.18 -6.42 -20.03
N PRO A 169 29.21 -7.28 -19.99
CA PRO A 169 29.55 -8.12 -18.83
C PRO A 169 29.97 -7.24 -17.63
N PRO A 170 29.98 -7.76 -16.38
CA PRO A 170 30.24 -6.96 -15.18
C PRO A 170 31.54 -6.16 -15.23
N SER A 171 32.64 -6.73 -15.72
CA SER A 171 33.92 -6.04 -15.92
C SER A 171 33.81 -4.76 -16.76
N ASN A 172 32.83 -4.70 -17.67
CA ASN A 172 32.57 -3.52 -18.47
C ASN A 172 31.65 -2.50 -17.79
N GLY A 173 31.23 -2.76 -16.55
CA GLY A 173 30.44 -1.86 -15.72
C GLY A 173 30.94 -0.41 -15.78
N SER A 174 30.06 0.53 -16.12
CA SER A 174 30.38 1.97 -16.17
C SER A 174 29.17 2.79 -15.78
N PHE A 175 29.37 3.89 -15.06
CA PHE A 175 28.31 4.86 -14.79
C PHE A 175 27.89 5.59 -16.06
N ARG A 176 26.62 6.04 -16.13
CA ARG A 176 26.13 6.89 -17.23
C ARG A 176 27.00 8.13 -17.39
N GLU A 177 27.33 8.46 -18.64
CA GLU A 177 28.27 9.53 -18.97
C GLU A 177 27.81 10.90 -18.43
N ASP A 178 26.50 11.14 -18.44
CA ASP A 178 25.85 12.37 -17.95
C ASP A 178 26.05 12.64 -16.46
N ILE A 179 26.36 11.60 -15.67
CA ILE A 179 26.52 11.68 -14.22
C ILE A 179 27.90 11.24 -13.73
N ALA A 180 28.66 10.47 -14.51
CA ALA A 180 29.89 9.81 -14.08
C ALA A 180 30.91 10.80 -13.49
N LEU A 181 31.19 11.89 -14.21
CA LEU A 181 32.10 12.93 -13.76
C LEU A 181 31.44 14.00 -12.87
N PRO A 182 30.27 14.59 -13.21
CA PRO A 182 29.73 15.69 -12.43
C PRO A 182 29.12 15.26 -11.08
N ILE A 183 28.63 14.02 -10.97
CA ILE A 183 27.90 13.56 -9.77
C ILE A 183 28.62 12.39 -9.10
N MET A 184 28.86 11.29 -9.84
CA MET A 184 29.36 10.04 -9.27
C MET A 184 30.77 10.20 -8.72
N LYS A 185 31.72 10.75 -9.48
CA LYS A 185 33.10 10.95 -9.02
C LYS A 185 33.17 11.83 -7.74
N PRO A 186 32.49 13.00 -7.64
CA PRO A 186 32.40 13.76 -6.39
C PRO A 186 31.74 13.00 -5.24
N MET A 187 30.71 12.21 -5.51
CA MET A 187 30.04 11.37 -4.52
C MET A 187 30.98 10.28 -3.99
N LEU A 188 31.64 9.52 -4.86
CA LEU A 188 32.61 8.49 -4.49
C LEU A 188 33.78 9.09 -3.69
N LYS A 189 34.28 10.27 -4.08
CA LYS A 189 35.29 11.01 -3.29
C LYS A 189 34.79 11.31 -1.87
N PHE A 190 33.54 11.75 -1.73
CA PHE A 190 32.93 11.99 -0.42
C PHE A 190 32.79 10.70 0.41
N LEU A 191 32.30 9.62 -0.20
CA LEU A 191 32.10 8.33 0.48
C LEU A 191 33.43 7.74 0.95
N ASN A 192 34.48 7.79 0.11
CA ASN A 192 35.82 7.33 0.48
C ASN A 192 36.41 8.14 1.64
N ARG A 193 36.33 9.49 1.58
CA ARG A 193 36.84 10.38 2.65
C ARG A 193 36.10 10.19 3.97
N THR A 194 34.80 9.90 3.93
CA THR A 194 33.98 9.72 5.14
C THR A 194 33.90 8.25 5.60
N LYS A 195 34.57 7.34 4.89
CA LYS A 195 34.51 5.88 5.10
C LYS A 195 33.06 5.38 5.15
N SER A 196 32.19 5.98 4.33
CA SER A 196 30.79 5.59 4.16
C SER A 196 30.67 4.43 3.17
N PHE A 197 29.45 4.12 2.75
CA PHE A 197 29.14 3.06 1.79
C PHE A 197 28.52 3.64 0.52
N PHE A 198 28.68 2.94 -0.59
CA PHE A 198 27.81 3.11 -1.74
C PHE A 198 26.50 2.36 -1.48
N PHE A 199 25.39 3.07 -1.33
CA PHE A 199 24.09 2.49 -1.00
C PHE A 199 23.37 2.15 -2.31
N LEU A 200 23.24 0.86 -2.61
CA LEU A 200 22.76 0.34 -3.90
C LEU A 200 21.42 -0.38 -3.74
N ASP A 201 20.44 0.02 -4.52
CA ASP A 201 19.16 -0.68 -4.67
C ASP A 201 19.30 -1.68 -5.84
N VAL A 202 19.30 -2.98 -5.52
CA VAL A 202 19.62 -4.07 -6.47
C VAL A 202 18.51 -5.11 -6.47
N TYR A 203 17.89 -5.29 -7.63
CA TYR A 203 16.70 -6.13 -7.79
C TYR A 203 16.85 -7.04 -9.01
N PRO A 204 17.32 -8.29 -8.82
CA PRO A 204 17.33 -9.33 -9.85
C PRO A 204 15.96 -9.55 -10.49
N PHE A 205 14.87 -9.38 -9.73
CA PHE A 205 13.49 -9.45 -10.24
C PHE A 205 13.26 -8.56 -11.46
N PHE A 206 13.66 -7.28 -11.41
CA PHE A 206 13.40 -6.35 -12.52
C PHE A 206 14.24 -6.68 -13.75
N ALA A 207 15.51 -7.09 -13.56
CA ALA A 207 16.34 -7.54 -14.66
C ALA A 207 15.72 -8.77 -15.35
N TRP A 208 15.41 -9.81 -14.57
CA TRP A 208 14.80 -11.04 -15.07
C TRP A 208 13.44 -10.81 -15.74
N SER A 209 12.51 -10.12 -15.08
CA SER A 209 11.14 -9.92 -15.63
C SER A 209 11.13 -9.09 -16.92
N SER A 210 12.14 -8.23 -17.12
CA SER A 210 12.31 -7.46 -18.36
C SER A 210 12.86 -8.29 -19.53
N ASP A 211 13.66 -9.32 -19.24
CA ASP A 211 14.25 -10.22 -20.23
C ASP A 211 14.23 -11.68 -19.76
N PRO A 212 13.04 -12.28 -19.58
CA PRO A 212 12.90 -13.64 -19.03
C PRO A 212 13.30 -14.73 -20.03
N VAL A 213 13.61 -14.35 -21.27
CA VAL A 213 14.06 -15.26 -22.33
C VAL A 213 15.56 -15.50 -22.21
N ASN A 214 16.34 -14.44 -21.99
CA ASN A 214 17.80 -14.55 -21.92
C ASN A 214 18.32 -14.68 -20.48
N ILE A 215 17.53 -14.25 -19.49
CA ILE A 215 17.89 -14.37 -18.08
C ILE A 215 17.10 -15.54 -17.49
N ASN A 216 17.82 -16.58 -17.06
CA ASN A 216 17.23 -17.75 -16.42
C ASN A 216 16.68 -17.38 -15.02
N LEU A 217 15.49 -17.88 -14.68
CA LEU A 217 14.83 -17.57 -13.40
C LEU A 217 15.62 -18.13 -12.20
N ASP A 218 16.09 -19.38 -12.26
CA ASP A 218 16.86 -19.99 -11.17
C ASP A 218 18.16 -19.22 -10.90
N TYR A 219 18.80 -18.69 -11.93
CA TYR A 219 19.95 -17.80 -11.81
C TYR A 219 19.61 -16.47 -11.09
N ALA A 220 18.40 -15.93 -11.29
CA ALA A 220 17.92 -14.76 -10.56
C ALA A 220 17.50 -15.08 -9.10
N LEU A 221 17.06 -16.31 -8.83
CA LEU A 221 16.60 -16.80 -7.53
C LEU A 221 17.70 -17.44 -6.66
N PHE A 222 18.96 -17.46 -7.12
CA PHE A 222 20.08 -18.18 -6.49
C PHE A 222 19.92 -19.72 -6.45
N GLU A 223 19.06 -20.29 -7.30
CA GLU A 223 18.77 -21.73 -7.38
C GLU A 223 19.53 -22.44 -8.50
N SER A 224 20.32 -21.70 -9.30
CA SER A 224 21.12 -22.31 -10.37
C SER A 224 22.08 -23.37 -9.81
N LYS A 225 21.94 -24.61 -10.31
CA LYS A 225 22.85 -25.73 -9.99
C LYS A 225 23.97 -25.89 -11.01
N ASN A 226 23.64 -25.76 -12.30
CA ASN A 226 24.54 -26.08 -13.40
C ASN A 226 24.85 -24.87 -14.31
N LEU A 227 24.12 -23.75 -14.15
CA LEU A 227 24.36 -22.56 -14.95
C LEU A 227 25.33 -21.63 -14.23
N THR A 228 26.43 -21.34 -14.90
CA THR A 228 27.40 -20.32 -14.52
C THR A 228 27.65 -19.38 -15.68
N VAL A 229 27.80 -18.08 -15.40
CA VAL A 229 28.12 -17.06 -16.40
C VAL A 229 29.54 -16.59 -16.14
N THR A 230 30.45 -16.84 -17.09
CA THR A 230 31.82 -16.33 -17.03
C THR A 230 31.88 -14.94 -17.67
N ASP A 231 32.37 -13.96 -16.93
CA ASP A 231 32.64 -12.62 -17.45
C ASP A 231 33.90 -12.65 -18.33
N PRO A 232 33.79 -12.40 -19.65
CA PRO A 232 34.92 -12.52 -20.57
C PRO A 232 36.04 -11.51 -20.31
N GLY A 233 35.74 -10.37 -19.66
CA GLY A 233 36.75 -9.35 -19.40
C GLY A 233 37.57 -9.61 -18.13
N SER A 234 36.95 -10.17 -17.08
CA SER A 234 37.63 -10.42 -15.80
C SER A 234 37.97 -11.89 -15.53
N GLY A 235 37.37 -12.83 -16.29
CA GLY A 235 37.43 -14.26 -16.02
C GLY A 235 36.62 -14.71 -14.80
N LEU A 236 35.92 -13.78 -14.12
CA LEU A 236 35.12 -14.10 -12.95
C LEU A 236 33.88 -14.93 -13.32
N VAL A 237 33.59 -15.94 -12.51
CA VAL A 237 32.46 -16.85 -12.71
C VAL A 237 31.33 -16.47 -11.75
N TYR A 238 30.16 -16.19 -12.31
CA TYR A 238 28.96 -15.84 -11.57
C TYR A 238 27.97 -17.01 -11.55
N THR A 239 27.45 -17.32 -10.37
CA THR A 239 26.45 -18.38 -10.16
C THR A 239 25.04 -17.84 -9.91
N ASN A 240 24.90 -16.52 -9.77
CA ASN A 240 23.63 -15.84 -9.57
C ASN A 240 23.67 -14.40 -10.13
N LEU A 241 22.51 -13.91 -10.53
CA LEU A 241 22.34 -12.59 -11.14
C LEU A 241 22.67 -11.44 -10.17
N PHE A 242 22.39 -11.63 -8.88
CA PHE A 242 22.65 -10.61 -7.86
C PHE A 242 24.14 -10.24 -7.81
N ASP A 243 25.03 -11.23 -7.75
CA ASP A 243 26.49 -11.00 -7.71
C ASP A 243 26.97 -10.30 -8.97
N GLN A 244 26.43 -10.71 -10.12
CA GLN A 244 26.74 -10.11 -11.41
C GLN A 244 26.38 -8.62 -11.45
N MET A 245 25.20 -8.27 -10.94
CA MET A 245 24.72 -6.88 -10.85
C MET A 245 25.56 -6.05 -9.88
N VAL A 246 25.89 -6.60 -8.71
CA VAL A 246 26.71 -5.90 -7.70
C VAL A 246 28.13 -5.65 -8.22
N ASP A 247 28.74 -6.64 -8.87
CA ASP A 247 30.10 -6.49 -9.39
C ASP A 247 30.20 -5.51 -10.54
N ALA A 248 29.16 -5.37 -11.38
CA ALA A 248 29.09 -4.30 -12.38
C ALA A 248 29.26 -2.90 -11.75
N VAL A 249 28.71 -2.68 -10.55
CA VAL A 249 28.87 -1.41 -9.82
C VAL A 249 30.27 -1.30 -9.21
N TYR A 250 30.85 -2.39 -8.71
CA TYR A 250 32.25 -2.38 -8.25
C TYR A 250 33.22 -1.98 -9.37
N PHE A 251 33.08 -2.57 -10.56
CA PHE A 251 33.89 -2.21 -11.72
C PHE A 251 33.66 -0.76 -12.17
N ALA A 252 32.41 -0.27 -12.13
CA ALA A 252 32.12 1.13 -12.44
C ALA A 252 32.79 2.11 -11.46
N MET A 253 32.81 1.80 -10.15
CA MET A 253 33.52 2.59 -9.15
C MET A 253 35.03 2.54 -9.34
N GLU A 254 35.57 1.38 -9.71
CA GLU A 254 36.99 1.18 -10.00
C GLU A 254 37.46 2.02 -11.20
N LYS A 255 36.68 2.07 -12.29
CA LYS A 255 36.95 2.94 -13.45
C LYS A 255 36.99 4.43 -13.10
N LEU A 256 36.30 4.87 -12.05
CA LEU A 256 36.37 6.24 -11.54
C LEU A 256 37.49 6.45 -10.50
N GLY A 257 38.29 5.43 -10.21
CA GLY A 257 39.44 5.48 -9.29
C GLY A 257 39.09 5.15 -7.83
N PHE A 258 37.98 4.46 -7.56
CA PHE A 258 37.52 4.16 -6.20
C PHE A 258 37.25 2.66 -5.93
N PRO A 259 38.22 1.76 -6.14
CA PRO A 259 38.02 0.31 -5.99
C PRO A 259 37.69 -0.15 -4.56
N GLY A 260 38.07 0.64 -3.55
CA GLY A 260 37.95 0.29 -2.13
C GLY A 260 36.64 0.72 -1.44
N ILE A 261 35.70 1.37 -2.14
CA ILE A 261 34.41 1.74 -1.55
C ILE A 261 33.55 0.49 -1.41
N ARG A 262 33.04 0.24 -0.20
CA ARG A 262 32.16 -0.90 0.08
C ARG A 262 30.72 -0.57 -0.30
N ILE A 263 30.01 -1.56 -0.83
CA ILE A 263 28.58 -1.47 -1.11
C ILE A 263 27.78 -1.81 0.16
N PHE A 264 26.68 -1.10 0.34
CA PHE A 264 25.58 -1.44 1.26
C PHE A 264 24.35 -1.65 0.36
N VAL A 265 23.75 -2.83 0.40
CA VAL A 265 22.50 -3.12 -0.32
C VAL A 265 21.37 -2.35 0.37
N ALA A 266 21.01 -1.20 -0.20
CA ALA A 266 20.03 -0.30 0.38
C ALA A 266 18.61 -0.81 0.21
N GLU A 267 18.37 -1.59 -0.84
CA GLU A 267 17.15 -2.36 -1.07
C GLU A 267 17.44 -3.58 -1.94
N THR A 268 16.72 -4.67 -1.65
CA THR A 268 16.61 -5.83 -2.52
C THR A 268 15.40 -6.65 -2.11
N GLY A 269 14.75 -7.32 -3.04
CA GLY A 269 13.54 -8.08 -2.76
C GLY A 269 12.90 -8.65 -4.01
N TRP A 270 11.78 -9.34 -3.82
CA TRP A 270 11.02 -9.98 -4.88
C TRP A 270 9.52 -9.93 -4.54
N PRO A 271 8.64 -9.53 -5.47
CA PRO A 271 7.23 -9.35 -5.17
C PRO A 271 6.49 -10.69 -5.02
N ASN A 272 5.60 -10.78 -4.03
CA ASN A 272 4.77 -11.94 -3.72
C ASN A 272 3.44 -12.00 -4.51
N GLY A 273 3.15 -10.98 -5.31
CA GLY A 273 1.95 -10.86 -6.11
C GLY A 273 2.06 -9.72 -7.12
N GLY A 274 1.16 -9.65 -8.09
CA GLY A 274 1.19 -8.66 -9.16
C GLY A 274 -0.06 -8.71 -10.02
N ASP A 275 -0.10 -7.85 -11.05
CA ASP A 275 -1.16 -7.92 -12.05
C ASP A 275 -0.92 -9.12 -13.01
N LEU A 276 -1.90 -9.51 -13.81
CA LEU A 276 -1.82 -10.72 -14.68
C LEU A 276 -0.66 -10.68 -15.68
N ASP A 277 -0.24 -9.48 -16.11
CA ASP A 277 0.88 -9.29 -17.03
C ASP A 277 2.25 -9.19 -16.36
N GLN A 278 2.33 -9.34 -15.03
CA GLN A 278 3.56 -9.24 -14.24
C GLN A 278 4.05 -10.61 -13.78
N ILE A 279 4.90 -11.21 -14.62
CA ILE A 279 5.41 -12.57 -14.43
C ILE A 279 6.31 -12.72 -13.20
N GLY A 280 6.31 -13.92 -12.65
CA GLY A 280 7.14 -14.37 -11.53
C GLY A 280 6.87 -13.67 -10.19
N ALA A 281 5.88 -12.79 -10.12
CA ALA A 281 5.44 -12.15 -8.89
C ALA A 281 4.47 -13.08 -8.14
N ASN A 282 5.01 -13.96 -7.32
CA ASN A 282 4.27 -14.98 -6.57
C ASN A 282 4.97 -15.31 -5.23
N VAL A 283 4.25 -15.92 -4.31
CA VAL A 283 4.73 -16.25 -2.96
C VAL A 283 5.96 -17.17 -2.98
N TYR A 284 5.99 -18.16 -3.89
CA TYR A 284 7.11 -19.10 -4.01
C TYR A 284 8.42 -18.38 -4.34
N ASN A 285 8.46 -17.64 -5.44
CA ASN A 285 9.65 -16.91 -5.87
C ASN A 285 10.07 -15.85 -4.85
N ALA A 286 9.10 -15.15 -4.23
CA ALA A 286 9.38 -14.17 -3.21
C ALA A 286 10.06 -14.79 -1.98
N ALA A 287 9.56 -15.93 -1.50
CA ALA A 287 10.17 -16.65 -0.40
C ALA A 287 11.57 -17.16 -0.77
N THR A 288 11.70 -17.84 -1.93
CA THR A 288 12.96 -18.39 -2.44
C THR A 288 14.04 -17.32 -2.54
N TYR A 289 13.74 -16.20 -3.21
CA TYR A 289 14.69 -15.09 -3.38
C TYR A 289 15.17 -14.54 -2.03
N ASN A 290 14.24 -14.17 -1.15
CA ASN A 290 14.57 -13.51 0.12
C ASN A 290 15.31 -14.45 1.06
N ARG A 291 14.91 -15.73 1.15
CA ARG A 291 15.60 -16.75 1.97
C ARG A 291 17.01 -17.02 1.46
N ASN A 292 17.18 -17.18 0.14
CA ASN A 292 18.50 -17.42 -0.45
C ASN A 292 19.42 -16.21 -0.31
N PHE A 293 18.90 -14.99 -0.46
CA PHE A 293 19.67 -13.78 -0.18
C PHE A 293 20.13 -13.74 1.28
N ILE A 294 19.24 -14.01 2.25
CA ILE A 294 19.59 -14.08 3.67
C ILE A 294 20.69 -15.13 3.89
N LYS A 295 20.51 -16.35 3.36
CA LYS A 295 21.47 -17.44 3.46
C LYS A 295 22.84 -17.03 2.91
N LYS A 296 22.88 -16.36 1.76
CA LYS A 296 24.11 -15.84 1.15
C LYS A 296 24.83 -14.86 2.07
N VAL A 297 24.14 -13.83 2.55
CA VAL A 297 24.81 -12.74 3.29
C VAL A 297 25.14 -13.12 4.73
N THR A 298 24.41 -14.06 5.33
CA THR A 298 24.64 -14.54 6.71
C THR A 298 25.62 -15.72 6.82
N ARG A 299 26.02 -16.32 5.69
CA ARG A 299 26.95 -17.48 5.66
C ARG A 299 28.29 -17.18 6.36
N LYS A 300 28.82 -18.21 7.02
CA LYS A 300 30.14 -18.22 7.67
C LYS A 300 30.95 -19.42 7.13
N PRO A 301 32.16 -19.21 6.58
CA PRO A 301 32.81 -17.92 6.31
C PRO A 301 32.01 -17.09 5.29
N ARG A 302 32.28 -15.77 5.26
CA ARG A 302 31.59 -14.85 4.35
C ARG A 302 31.91 -15.20 2.89
N VAL A 303 30.92 -15.04 2.02
CA VAL A 303 31.04 -15.34 0.59
C VAL A 303 31.51 -14.12 -0.18
N GLY A 304 30.88 -12.96 0.06
CA GLY A 304 31.04 -11.79 -0.80
C GLY A 304 30.46 -12.01 -2.20
N THR A 305 31.08 -11.36 -3.18
CA THR A 305 30.84 -11.53 -4.62
C THR A 305 32.13 -12.04 -5.28
N PRO A 306 32.10 -12.54 -6.53
CA PRO A 306 33.30 -12.93 -7.26
C PRO A 306 34.39 -11.84 -7.31
N ALA A 307 34.04 -10.58 -7.53
CA ALA A 307 35.02 -9.48 -7.57
C ALA A 307 35.47 -9.00 -6.18
N ARG A 308 34.72 -9.34 -5.11
CA ARG A 308 35.03 -8.99 -3.72
C ARG A 308 34.76 -10.19 -2.79
N PRO A 309 35.53 -11.28 -2.90
CA PRO A 309 35.31 -12.50 -2.12
C PRO A 309 35.53 -12.25 -0.64
N GLY A 310 34.76 -12.91 0.22
CA GLY A 310 34.83 -12.75 1.67
C GLY A 310 34.34 -11.40 2.21
N SER A 311 33.97 -10.47 1.32
CA SER A 311 33.49 -9.15 1.72
C SER A 311 32.10 -9.21 2.37
N LEU A 312 31.87 -8.25 3.26
CA LEU A 312 30.59 -8.08 3.92
C LEU A 312 29.68 -7.20 3.08
N LEU A 313 28.47 -7.67 2.82
CA LEU A 313 27.39 -6.92 2.19
C LEU A 313 26.31 -6.60 3.24
N PRO A 314 26.40 -5.44 3.93
CA PRO A 314 25.26 -4.94 4.71
C PRO A 314 24.04 -4.82 3.81
N SER A 315 22.85 -5.09 4.34
CA SER A 315 21.66 -5.07 3.51
C SER A 315 20.38 -4.66 4.24
N PHE A 316 19.41 -4.17 3.46
CA PHE A 316 18.00 -4.11 3.81
C PHE A 316 17.18 -4.90 2.78
N LEU A 317 16.30 -5.77 3.25
CA LEU A 317 15.25 -6.38 2.44
C LEU A 317 14.10 -5.40 2.25
N PHE A 318 13.60 -5.29 1.02
CA PHE A 318 12.43 -4.52 0.65
C PHE A 318 11.23 -5.46 0.47
N ALA A 319 10.16 -5.37 1.26
CA ALA A 319 9.92 -4.45 2.40
C ALA A 319 9.17 -5.14 3.56
N LEU A 320 8.93 -4.43 4.67
CA LEU A 320 8.25 -5.00 5.84
C LEU A 320 6.81 -5.44 5.50
N PHE A 321 6.04 -4.58 4.83
CA PHE A 321 4.63 -4.80 4.53
C PHE A 321 4.33 -4.71 3.04
N ASN A 322 3.25 -5.36 2.61
CA ASN A 322 2.57 -5.01 1.37
C ASN A 322 1.95 -3.60 1.54
N GLU A 323 2.28 -2.69 0.63
CA GLU A 323 1.94 -1.26 0.73
C GLU A 323 0.88 -0.89 -0.32
N ASN A 324 -0.39 -0.90 0.07
CA ASN A 324 -1.52 -0.84 -0.85
C ASN A 324 -1.70 0.51 -1.59
N GLN A 325 -1.07 1.59 -1.12
CA GLN A 325 -1.13 2.91 -1.75
C GLN A 325 0.05 3.17 -2.70
N LYS A 326 0.97 2.21 -2.90
CA LYS A 326 2.04 2.35 -3.89
C LYS A 326 1.47 2.42 -5.31
N SER A 327 1.73 3.54 -5.97
CA SER A 327 1.46 3.75 -7.39
C SER A 327 2.36 2.88 -8.27
N GLY A 328 1.96 2.66 -9.52
CA GLY A 328 2.73 1.89 -10.49
C GLY A 328 2.20 0.45 -10.65
N PRO A 329 3.03 -0.46 -11.19
CA PRO A 329 2.63 -1.85 -11.46
C PRO A 329 2.09 -2.57 -10.21
N GLY A 330 1.20 -3.56 -10.42
CA GLY A 330 0.74 -4.58 -9.44
C GLY A 330 1.76 -4.96 -8.37
N THR A 331 2.95 -5.30 -8.82
CA THR A 331 4.06 -5.77 -8.00
C THR A 331 4.45 -4.79 -6.90
N GLU A 332 4.34 -3.48 -7.15
CA GLU A 332 4.74 -2.45 -6.18
C GLU A 332 3.99 -2.57 -4.85
N ARG A 333 2.75 -3.07 -4.89
CA ARG A 333 1.90 -3.25 -3.70
C ARG A 333 2.16 -4.56 -2.96
N HIS A 334 3.07 -5.40 -3.48
CA HIS A 334 3.25 -6.79 -3.06
C HIS A 334 4.73 -7.15 -2.80
N PHE A 335 5.56 -6.25 -2.29
CA PHE A 335 6.95 -6.55 -1.89
C PHE A 335 7.11 -6.96 -0.41
N GLY A 336 6.01 -6.96 0.35
CA GLY A 336 6.03 -7.21 1.79
C GLY A 336 6.47 -8.61 2.16
N LEU A 337 7.25 -8.69 3.25
CA LEU A 337 7.45 -9.92 4.01
C LEU A 337 6.18 -10.27 4.83
N LEU A 338 5.42 -9.24 5.22
CA LEU A 338 4.17 -9.34 5.98
C LEU A 338 3.00 -8.73 5.22
N HIS A 339 1.81 -9.26 5.47
CA HIS A 339 0.56 -8.59 5.14
C HIS A 339 0.33 -7.39 6.07
N PRO A 340 -0.54 -6.43 5.70
CA PRO A 340 -0.85 -5.26 6.52
C PRO A 340 -1.39 -5.59 7.92
N ASN A 341 -2.02 -6.76 8.09
CA ASN A 341 -2.48 -7.25 9.40
C ASN A 341 -1.34 -7.83 10.29
N GLY A 342 -0.09 -7.77 9.86
CA GLY A 342 1.07 -8.31 10.57
C GLY A 342 1.32 -9.81 10.38
N SER A 343 0.43 -10.53 9.69
CA SER A 343 0.65 -11.95 9.37
C SER A 343 1.74 -12.12 8.29
N ARG A 344 2.45 -13.25 8.32
CA ARG A 344 3.52 -13.56 7.38
C ARG A 344 2.96 -13.94 6.03
N VAL A 345 3.45 -13.32 4.95
CA VAL A 345 3.16 -13.77 3.57
C VAL A 345 3.77 -15.14 3.34
N PHE A 346 5.00 -15.33 3.81
CA PHE A 346 5.73 -16.60 3.88
C PHE A 346 6.65 -16.58 5.11
N ASP A 347 7.04 -17.75 5.60
CA ASP A 347 7.94 -17.82 6.75
C ASP A 347 9.34 -17.32 6.36
N ILE A 348 9.93 -16.51 7.23
CA ILE A 348 11.24 -15.91 7.01
C ILE A 348 11.92 -15.62 8.35
N ASP A 349 13.21 -15.88 8.42
CA ASP A 349 14.06 -15.56 9.56
C ASP A 349 15.32 -14.85 9.07
N LEU A 350 15.46 -13.55 9.38
CA LEU A 350 16.61 -12.78 8.92
C LEU A 350 17.92 -13.24 9.57
N SER A 351 17.88 -14.02 10.65
CA SER A 351 19.10 -14.50 11.31
C SER A 351 19.90 -15.47 10.44
N GLY A 352 19.25 -16.09 9.46
CA GLY A 352 19.85 -17.10 8.58
C GLY A 352 20.18 -18.41 9.29
N ARG A 353 19.60 -18.63 10.49
CA ARG A 353 19.85 -19.84 11.30
C ARG A 353 18.78 -20.89 11.13
N THR A 354 17.59 -20.51 10.69
CA THR A 354 16.48 -21.43 10.46
C THR A 354 16.76 -22.30 9.21
N PRO A 355 16.83 -23.63 9.33
CA PRO A 355 16.94 -24.54 8.19
C PRO A 355 15.72 -24.47 7.26
N GLU A 356 15.92 -24.77 5.97
CA GLU A 356 14.81 -24.72 4.99
C GLU A 356 13.68 -25.71 5.31
N SER A 357 14.01 -26.86 5.92
CA SER A 357 13.05 -27.88 6.36
C SER A 357 12.08 -27.41 7.43
N ASP A 358 12.44 -26.37 8.18
CA ASP A 358 11.65 -25.88 9.32
C ASP A 358 10.64 -24.82 8.90
N PHE A 359 10.74 -24.31 7.67
CA PHE A 359 9.73 -23.45 7.09
C PHE A 359 8.54 -24.26 6.59
N ARG A 360 7.34 -23.68 6.68
CA ARG A 360 6.16 -24.30 6.06
C ARG A 360 6.36 -24.44 4.54
N PRO A 361 5.86 -25.53 3.93
CA PRO A 361 5.90 -25.71 2.49
C PRO A 361 5.32 -24.50 1.75
N LEU A 362 6.01 -24.08 0.69
CA LEU A 362 5.56 -22.98 -0.15
C LEU A 362 4.46 -23.46 -1.11
N PRO A 363 3.49 -22.59 -1.48
CA PRO A 363 2.59 -22.89 -2.58
C PRO A 363 3.40 -23.05 -3.88
N ALA A 364 2.83 -23.76 -4.87
CA ALA A 364 3.46 -23.86 -6.18
C ALA A 364 3.64 -22.46 -6.81
N PRO A 365 4.72 -22.23 -7.57
CA PRO A 365 4.89 -20.96 -8.26
C PRO A 365 3.79 -20.74 -9.29
N GLU A 366 3.11 -19.60 -9.18
CA GLU A 366 2.13 -19.13 -10.15
C GLU A 366 2.83 -18.17 -11.15
N ASN A 367 2.28 -17.93 -12.34
CA ASN A 367 2.69 -16.85 -13.25
C ASN A 367 4.18 -16.73 -13.68
N ASN A 368 5.00 -17.78 -13.60
CA ASN A 368 6.40 -17.72 -14.07
C ASN A 368 6.54 -17.52 -15.59
N GLU A 369 5.51 -17.88 -16.35
CA GLU A 369 5.42 -17.64 -17.78
C GLU A 369 4.53 -16.42 -18.10
N LYS A 370 4.81 -15.78 -19.24
CA LYS A 370 3.96 -14.71 -19.76
C LYS A 370 2.55 -15.21 -19.97
N PHE A 371 1.58 -14.43 -19.51
CA PHE A 371 0.17 -14.71 -19.76
C PHE A 371 -0.11 -14.73 -21.27
N LYS A 372 -0.66 -15.85 -21.76
CA LYS A 372 -0.89 -16.10 -23.20
C LYS A 372 -2.26 -15.59 -23.70
N GLY A 373 -3.16 -15.21 -22.80
CA GLY A 373 -4.50 -14.73 -23.14
C GLY A 373 -4.61 -13.21 -23.31
N LYS A 374 -5.81 -12.74 -23.64
CA LYS A 374 -6.14 -11.31 -23.63
C LYS A 374 -6.38 -10.84 -22.19
N ILE A 375 -5.96 -9.61 -21.90
CA ILE A 375 -6.13 -8.96 -20.60
C ILE A 375 -6.87 -7.65 -20.82
N TRP A 376 -7.84 -7.37 -19.96
CA TRP A 376 -8.57 -6.11 -19.90
C TRP A 376 -8.33 -5.41 -18.57
N CYS A 377 -8.44 -4.08 -18.57
CA CYS A 377 -8.37 -3.26 -17.37
C CYS A 377 -9.77 -2.76 -17.03
N VAL A 378 -10.42 -3.35 -16.04
CA VAL A 378 -11.82 -3.09 -15.72
C VAL A 378 -11.94 -2.45 -14.35
N VAL A 379 -13.11 -1.87 -14.05
CA VAL A 379 -13.37 -1.31 -12.72
C VAL A 379 -13.30 -2.42 -11.66
N ALA A 380 -12.55 -2.16 -10.58
CA ALA A 380 -12.42 -3.07 -9.46
C ALA A 380 -13.75 -3.14 -8.67
N PRO A 381 -14.01 -4.20 -7.88
CA PRO A 381 -15.27 -4.38 -7.12
C PRO A 381 -15.50 -3.40 -5.94
N ARG A 382 -15.25 -2.10 -6.11
CA ARG A 382 -15.39 -1.08 -5.07
C ARG A 382 -16.04 0.20 -5.61
N ASP A 383 -17.13 0.61 -4.95
CA ASP A 383 -18.02 1.66 -5.42
C ASP A 383 -17.76 2.99 -4.70
N ASN A 384 -16.73 3.73 -5.12
CA ASN A 384 -16.68 5.18 -4.89
C ASN A 384 -17.02 5.87 -6.21
N ALA A 385 -18.32 6.13 -6.43
CA ALA A 385 -18.83 6.69 -7.69
C ALA A 385 -18.18 8.02 -8.06
N THR A 386 -17.86 8.87 -7.07
CA THR A 386 -17.19 10.17 -7.29
C THR A 386 -15.76 9.97 -7.77
N ALA A 387 -14.96 9.16 -7.06
CA ALA A 387 -13.59 8.87 -7.47
C ALA A 387 -13.54 8.15 -8.83
N LEU A 388 -14.54 7.33 -9.12
CA LEU A 388 -14.69 6.65 -10.39
C LEU A 388 -14.99 7.61 -11.54
N ALA A 389 -15.86 8.60 -11.32
CA ALA A 389 -16.15 9.65 -12.29
C ALA A 389 -14.91 10.52 -12.58
N GLU A 390 -14.14 10.88 -11.54
CA GLU A 390 -12.88 11.61 -11.70
C GLU A 390 -11.85 10.80 -12.51
N ALA A 391 -11.69 9.51 -12.20
CA ALA A 391 -10.78 8.62 -12.91
C ALA A 391 -11.21 8.39 -14.37
N LEU A 392 -12.51 8.29 -14.63
CA LEU A 392 -13.08 8.26 -15.98
C LEU A 392 -12.74 9.55 -16.73
N SER A 393 -12.99 10.72 -16.12
CA SER A 393 -12.67 12.02 -16.71
C SER A 393 -11.18 12.11 -17.06
N TYR A 394 -10.29 11.66 -16.17
CA TYR A 394 -8.85 11.61 -16.43
C TYR A 394 -8.51 10.71 -17.63
N ALA A 395 -9.09 9.51 -17.72
CA ALA A 395 -8.85 8.60 -18.84
C ALA A 395 -9.30 9.21 -20.18
N CYS A 396 -10.42 9.95 -20.17
CA CYS A 396 -10.98 10.60 -21.35
C CYS A 396 -10.23 11.88 -21.76
N SER A 397 -9.62 12.60 -20.82
CA SER A 397 -8.98 13.89 -21.07
C SER A 397 -7.60 13.80 -21.73
N GLN A 398 -7.17 12.61 -22.17
CA GLN A 398 -5.82 12.37 -22.69
C GLN A 398 -5.65 12.78 -24.17
N GLY A 399 -6.71 13.29 -24.81
CA GLY A 399 -6.65 13.87 -26.15
C GLY A 399 -6.61 12.88 -27.32
N ASN A 400 -6.82 11.58 -27.06
CA ASN A 400 -6.62 10.50 -28.04
C ASN A 400 -7.92 9.82 -28.50
N GLY A 401 -9.09 10.43 -28.28
CA GLY A 401 -10.38 9.82 -28.61
C GLY A 401 -10.70 8.54 -27.82
N THR A 402 -10.00 8.30 -26.70
CA THR A 402 -10.14 7.10 -25.85
C THR A 402 -11.60 6.84 -25.45
N CYS A 403 -12.39 7.90 -25.30
CA CYS A 403 -13.77 7.86 -24.85
C CYS A 403 -14.82 8.18 -25.92
N ASP A 404 -14.44 8.31 -27.20
CA ASP A 404 -15.41 8.58 -28.27
C ASP A 404 -16.49 7.49 -28.36
N PRO A 405 -16.17 6.18 -28.21
CA PRO A 405 -17.18 5.12 -28.31
C PRO A 405 -18.20 5.11 -27.17
N ILE A 406 -17.91 5.76 -26.05
CA ILE A 406 -18.80 5.85 -24.88
C ILE A 406 -19.53 7.21 -24.80
N GLN A 407 -19.37 8.10 -25.78
CA GLN A 407 -20.18 9.32 -25.88
C GLN A 407 -21.62 8.99 -26.31
N PRO A 408 -22.61 9.87 -26.09
CA PRO A 408 -23.95 9.71 -26.63
C PRO A 408 -23.92 9.39 -28.13
N ARG A 409 -24.68 8.38 -28.56
CA ARG A 409 -24.68 7.78 -29.92
C ARG A 409 -23.46 6.91 -30.28
N GLY A 410 -22.50 6.75 -29.38
CA GLY A 410 -21.36 5.85 -29.54
C GLY A 410 -21.73 4.37 -29.39
N LYS A 411 -20.94 3.48 -30.05
CA LYS A 411 -21.17 2.03 -30.07
C LYS A 411 -21.10 1.35 -28.70
N CYS A 412 -20.41 1.96 -27.74
CA CYS A 412 -20.20 1.46 -26.38
C CYS A 412 -20.92 2.32 -25.32
N PHE A 413 -21.88 3.17 -25.73
CA PHE A 413 -22.61 4.04 -24.81
C PHE A 413 -23.52 3.28 -23.84
N LYS A 414 -24.06 2.11 -24.22
CA LYS A 414 -24.94 1.32 -23.37
C LYS A 414 -24.18 0.16 -22.69
N PRO A 415 -24.42 -0.11 -21.39
CA PRO A 415 -25.32 0.61 -20.48
C PRO A 415 -24.79 2.00 -20.13
N ASP A 416 -25.71 2.96 -20.04
CA ASP A 416 -25.38 4.34 -19.68
C ASP A 416 -25.14 4.42 -18.17
N SER A 417 -23.89 4.20 -17.78
CA SER A 417 -23.49 4.23 -16.38
C SER A 417 -22.00 4.56 -16.28
N VAL A 418 -21.65 5.29 -15.22
CA VAL A 418 -20.25 5.60 -14.90
C VAL A 418 -19.41 4.33 -14.79
N PHE A 419 -19.96 3.25 -14.23
CA PHE A 419 -19.25 1.98 -14.07
C PHE A 419 -18.82 1.36 -15.40
N TRP A 420 -19.75 1.20 -16.34
CA TRP A 420 -19.46 0.58 -17.64
C TRP A 420 -18.62 1.48 -18.54
N HIS A 421 -18.89 2.79 -18.51
CA HIS A 421 -18.08 3.79 -19.21
C HIS A 421 -16.64 3.82 -18.68
N ALA A 422 -16.45 3.82 -17.36
CA ALA A 422 -15.14 3.75 -16.72
C ALA A 422 -14.41 2.45 -17.06
N SER A 423 -15.09 1.30 -16.99
CA SER A 423 -14.47 0.01 -17.35
C SER A 423 -13.96 0.00 -18.80
N TYR A 424 -14.75 0.55 -19.73
CA TYR A 424 -14.33 0.72 -21.12
C TYR A 424 -13.15 1.68 -21.23
N ALA A 425 -13.26 2.87 -20.64
CA ALA A 425 -12.23 3.91 -20.71
C ALA A 425 -10.90 3.44 -20.10
N PHE A 426 -10.94 2.72 -18.98
CA PHE A 426 -9.75 2.14 -18.34
C PHE A 426 -9.07 1.12 -19.23
N SER A 427 -9.85 0.20 -19.82
CA SER A 427 -9.33 -0.79 -20.77
C SER A 427 -8.73 -0.14 -22.01
N ALA A 428 -9.42 0.84 -22.60
CA ALA A 428 -8.95 1.55 -23.79
C ALA A 428 -7.69 2.38 -23.51
N TYR A 429 -7.70 3.17 -22.43
CA TYR A 429 -6.53 3.95 -21.98
C TYR A 429 -5.34 3.03 -21.73
N TRP A 430 -5.53 1.97 -20.93
CA TRP A 430 -4.43 1.08 -20.60
C TRP A 430 -3.88 0.36 -21.84
N ALA A 431 -4.74 -0.10 -22.75
CA ALA A 431 -4.30 -0.73 -24.01
C ALA A 431 -3.45 0.22 -24.88
N GLN A 432 -3.81 1.50 -24.93
CA GLN A 432 -3.08 2.53 -25.68
C GLN A 432 -1.73 2.88 -25.03
N PHE A 433 -1.72 3.10 -23.71
CA PHE A 433 -0.60 3.74 -23.03
C PHE A 433 0.30 2.80 -22.21
N LYS A 434 -0.04 1.50 -22.06
CA LYS A 434 0.78 0.57 -21.25
C LYS A 434 2.23 0.47 -21.72
N LYS A 435 2.48 0.58 -23.03
CA LYS A 435 3.85 0.56 -23.61
C LYS A 435 4.71 1.74 -23.17
N VAL A 436 4.12 2.84 -22.72
CA VAL A 436 4.83 4.05 -22.23
C VAL A 436 4.72 4.23 -20.71
N GLY A 437 4.21 3.22 -20.00
CA GLY A 437 4.20 3.15 -18.54
C GLY A 437 2.85 3.33 -17.86
N ALA A 438 1.73 3.37 -18.60
CA ALA A 438 0.41 3.36 -17.98
C ALA A 438 0.13 2.01 -17.28
N THR A 439 -0.57 2.07 -16.16
CA THR A 439 -0.86 0.90 -15.31
C THR A 439 -2.36 0.75 -15.11
N CYS A 440 -2.81 -0.49 -14.93
CA CYS A 440 -4.20 -0.79 -14.61
C CYS A 440 -4.46 -0.61 -13.10
N TYR A 441 -4.33 0.62 -12.61
CA TYR A 441 -4.47 0.90 -11.18
C TYR A 441 -5.58 1.91 -10.90
N PHE A 442 -5.57 3.08 -11.58
CA PHE A 442 -6.56 4.15 -11.42
C PHE A 442 -6.87 4.46 -9.94
N ASN A 443 -5.82 4.66 -9.14
CA ASN A 443 -5.94 4.90 -7.70
C ASN A 443 -6.68 3.78 -6.92
N GLY A 444 -6.51 2.53 -7.35
CA GLY A 444 -7.17 1.35 -6.76
C GLY A 444 -8.57 1.09 -7.31
N LEU A 445 -9.03 1.86 -8.30
CA LEU A 445 -10.36 1.72 -8.90
C LEU A 445 -10.39 0.73 -10.07
N ALA A 446 -9.25 0.20 -10.50
CA ALA A 446 -9.19 -0.74 -11.61
C ALA A 446 -8.40 -2.01 -11.27
N THR A 447 -8.70 -3.09 -11.98
CA THR A 447 -8.01 -4.37 -11.89
C THR A 447 -7.93 -5.06 -13.25
N GLN A 448 -6.94 -5.94 -13.41
CA GLN A 448 -6.81 -6.74 -14.62
C GLN A 448 -7.71 -7.96 -14.57
N THR A 449 -8.29 -8.32 -15.71
CA THR A 449 -9.08 -9.55 -15.86
C THR A 449 -8.71 -10.28 -17.16
N ALA A 450 -8.69 -11.61 -17.10
CA ALA A 450 -8.60 -12.49 -18.26
C ALA A 450 -9.97 -12.80 -18.88
N LYS A 451 -11.06 -12.46 -18.19
CA LYS A 451 -12.42 -12.64 -18.67
C LYS A 451 -12.79 -11.46 -19.55
N ASP A 452 -13.13 -11.74 -20.81
CA ASP A 452 -13.57 -10.71 -21.74
C ASP A 452 -14.83 -10.02 -21.18
N PRO A 453 -14.78 -8.71 -20.87
CA PRO A 453 -15.89 -7.97 -20.29
C PRO A 453 -17.09 -7.85 -21.23
N ILE A 454 -16.92 -8.13 -22.54
CA ILE A 454 -18.00 -8.15 -23.54
C ILE A 454 -18.76 -9.50 -23.52
N THR A 455 -18.08 -10.58 -23.11
CA THR A 455 -18.67 -11.93 -23.00
C THR A 455 -19.08 -12.33 -21.58
N ALA A 456 -18.75 -11.50 -20.57
CA ALA A 456 -19.49 -11.53 -19.32
C ALA A 456 -20.96 -11.52 -19.72
N PRO A 457 -21.77 -12.50 -19.28
CA PRO A 457 -23.11 -12.64 -19.79
C PRO A 457 -23.73 -11.26 -19.73
N LYS A 458 -24.29 -10.82 -20.86
CA LYS A 458 -25.45 -9.96 -20.82
C LYS A 458 -26.44 -10.76 -19.97
N GLN A 459 -26.30 -10.71 -18.65
CA GLN A 459 -27.46 -10.67 -17.82
C GLN A 459 -28.01 -9.31 -18.19
N PRO A 460 -29.05 -9.23 -19.04
CA PRO A 460 -30.01 -8.21 -18.71
C PRO A 460 -30.27 -8.45 -17.21
N TYR A 461 -30.23 -7.41 -16.40
CA TYR A 461 -31.21 -7.38 -15.32
C TYR A 461 -32.59 -7.29 -16.01
N LYS A 462 -32.98 -8.37 -16.72
CA LYS A 462 -34.36 -8.70 -16.93
C LYS A 462 -34.69 -9.31 -15.58
N VAL A 463 -35.29 -8.50 -14.73
CA VAL A 463 -36.10 -9.06 -13.66
C VAL A 463 -37.32 -9.69 -14.34
N GLU A 464 -37.10 -10.81 -15.03
CA GLU A 464 -38.11 -11.81 -15.31
C GLU A 464 -37.85 -13.03 -14.42
N GLY A 465 -37.31 -12.79 -13.23
CA GLY A 465 -37.67 -13.58 -12.07
C GLY A 465 -38.94 -12.97 -11.51
N ARG A 466 -40.06 -13.70 -11.54
CA ARG A 466 -41.21 -13.37 -10.70
C ARG A 466 -40.74 -13.51 -9.27
N VAL A 467 -40.26 -12.43 -8.67
CA VAL A 467 -40.05 -12.36 -7.22
C VAL A 467 -41.46 -12.36 -6.62
N SER A 468 -41.98 -13.55 -6.32
CA SER A 468 -43.13 -13.65 -5.43
C SER A 468 -42.60 -13.47 -4.02
N SER A 469 -42.42 -12.21 -3.62
CA SER A 469 -42.32 -11.86 -2.20
C SER A 469 -43.70 -12.10 -1.60
N ARG A 470 -43.94 -13.28 -1.02
CA ARG A 470 -45.11 -13.45 -0.14
C ARG A 470 -44.76 -12.86 1.21
N PHE A 471 -45.42 -11.74 1.54
CA PHE A 471 -45.42 -11.21 2.89
C PHE A 471 -46.53 -11.92 3.67
N THR A 472 -46.17 -12.57 4.78
CA THR A 472 -47.17 -13.05 5.74
C THR A 472 -47.04 -12.18 7.00
N LEU A 473 -48.09 -11.42 7.29
CA LEU A 473 -48.18 -10.63 8.51
C LEU A 473 -48.79 -11.51 9.61
N PHE A 474 -48.07 -11.75 10.69
CA PHE A 474 -48.66 -12.33 11.90
C PHE A 474 -48.89 -11.23 12.93
N CYS A 475 -50.14 -11.15 13.42
CA CYS A 475 -50.52 -10.29 14.51
C CYS A 475 -50.87 -11.15 15.72
N VAL A 476 -49.99 -11.17 16.72
CA VAL A 476 -50.29 -11.81 18.01
C VAL A 476 -50.15 -10.77 19.10
N ARG A 477 -51.26 -10.45 19.76
CA ARG A 477 -51.33 -9.53 20.92
C ARG A 477 -50.69 -8.16 20.67
N GLY A 478 -51.05 -7.51 19.55
CA GLY A 478 -50.70 -6.11 19.29
C GLY A 478 -49.26 -5.85 18.85
N VAL A 479 -48.51 -6.89 18.50
CA VAL A 479 -47.20 -6.77 17.84
C VAL A 479 -47.32 -7.37 16.44
N VAL A 480 -46.99 -6.58 15.42
CA VAL A 480 -46.91 -7.02 14.03
C VAL A 480 -45.48 -7.48 13.77
N SER A 481 -45.29 -8.76 13.42
CA SER A 481 -44.01 -9.28 12.92
C SER A 481 -44.08 -9.49 11.41
N VAL A 482 -43.08 -8.97 10.70
CA VAL A 482 -42.91 -9.15 9.25
C VAL A 482 -41.87 -10.24 9.02
N GLN A 483 -42.26 -11.33 8.36
CA GLN A 483 -41.36 -12.42 8.03
C GLN A 483 -40.98 -12.35 6.54
N PHE A 484 -39.68 -12.30 6.26
CA PHE A 484 -39.15 -12.35 4.89
C PHE A 484 -38.87 -13.79 4.49
N LEU A 485 -39.59 -14.29 3.48
CA LEU A 485 -39.31 -15.58 2.84
C LEU A 485 -38.76 -15.34 1.43
N LEU A 486 -37.46 -15.50 1.25
CA LEU A 486 -36.85 -15.54 -0.08
C LEU A 486 -36.92 -16.98 -0.59
N LEU A 487 -37.76 -17.25 -1.59
CA LEU A 487 -37.73 -18.51 -2.34
C LEU A 487 -36.96 -18.29 -3.64
N LEU A 488 -35.74 -18.82 -3.71
CA LEU A 488 -35.00 -18.94 -4.95
C LEU A 488 -35.40 -20.25 -5.63
N SER A 489 -36.34 -20.20 -6.57
CA SER A 489 -36.59 -21.32 -7.49
C SER A 489 -35.68 -21.19 -8.71
N CYS A 490 -34.82 -22.19 -8.92
CA CYS A 490 -34.01 -22.30 -10.14
C CYS A 490 -34.90 -22.83 -11.27
N GLY A 491 -35.07 -22.07 -12.35
CA GLY A 491 -35.77 -22.53 -13.55
C GLY A 491 -34.79 -23.23 -14.49
N MET A 492 -34.97 -24.54 -14.72
CA MET A 492 -34.22 -25.28 -15.74
C MET A 492 -34.76 -24.98 -17.14
N GLY A 493 -33.85 -24.67 -18.06
CA GLY A 493 -34.03 -24.98 -19.48
C GLY A 493 -33.57 -26.42 -19.74
N SER A 494 -34.42 -27.19 -20.40
CA SER A 494 -34.25 -28.56 -20.90
C SER A 494 -32.82 -29.11 -21.04
N SER A 495 -32.37 -29.88 -20.06
CA SER A 495 -31.76 -31.22 -20.15
C SER A 495 -31.39 -31.64 -18.71
N GLY A 496 -31.80 -32.85 -18.32
CA GLY A 496 -31.88 -33.28 -16.93
C GLY A 496 -30.53 -33.32 -16.20
N ASP A 497 -30.49 -32.74 -15.00
CA ASP A 497 -30.00 -33.38 -13.75
C ASP A 497 -30.21 -32.44 -12.54
N HIS A 498 -30.47 -33.02 -11.37
CA HIS A 498 -30.96 -32.39 -10.13
C HIS A 498 -29.99 -31.41 -9.45
N CYS A 499 -30.49 -30.32 -8.86
CA CYS A 499 -29.76 -29.43 -7.94
C CYS A 499 -30.55 -29.22 -6.62
N PRO A 500 -29.94 -29.38 -5.43
CA PRO A 500 -30.62 -29.22 -4.14
C PRO A 500 -30.73 -27.73 -3.74
N THR A 501 -31.94 -27.29 -3.36
CA THR A 501 -32.22 -25.93 -2.88
C THR A 501 -31.85 -25.76 -1.40
N THR A 502 -30.93 -24.85 -1.08
CA THR A 502 -30.67 -24.40 0.31
C THR A 502 -31.50 -23.16 0.65
N LYS A 503 -32.35 -23.26 1.68
CA LYS A 503 -33.13 -22.14 2.23
C LYS A 503 -32.29 -21.32 3.22
N LEU A 504 -32.26 -20.00 3.06
CA LEU A 504 -31.73 -19.06 4.05
C LEU A 504 -32.90 -18.21 4.58
N SER A 505 -33.17 -18.26 5.89
CA SER A 505 -34.17 -17.40 6.55
C SER A 505 -33.48 -16.41 7.49
N VAL A 506 -33.74 -15.11 7.30
CA VAL A 506 -33.28 -14.04 8.19
C VAL A 506 -34.52 -13.38 8.80
N CYS A 507 -34.68 -13.45 10.13
CA CYS A 507 -35.79 -12.82 10.85
C CYS A 507 -35.30 -11.58 11.60
N HIS A 508 -35.95 -10.43 11.38
CA HIS A 508 -35.83 -9.25 12.24
C HIS A 508 -37.24 -8.87 12.74
N SER A 509 -37.39 -8.62 14.03
CA SER A 509 -38.66 -8.21 14.64
C SER A 509 -38.50 -6.82 15.26
N PHE A 510 -39.24 -5.83 14.76
CA PHE A 510 -39.26 -4.48 15.29
C PHE A 510 -40.68 -4.10 15.75
N SER A 511 -40.80 -3.38 16.87
CA SER A 511 -42.07 -2.93 17.42
C SER A 511 -42.58 -1.68 16.67
N THR A 512 -43.80 -1.75 16.13
CA THR A 512 -44.46 -0.65 15.40
C THR A 512 -44.62 0.62 16.24
N LYS A 513 -44.72 0.48 17.57
CA LYS A 513 -44.85 1.60 18.50
C LYS A 513 -43.63 2.51 18.56
N TYR A 514 -42.44 2.02 18.20
CA TYR A 514 -41.20 2.81 18.16
C TYR A 514 -40.99 3.53 16.82
N ILE A 515 -41.51 2.98 15.72
CA ILE A 515 -41.30 3.49 14.36
C ILE A 515 -42.13 4.75 14.11
N CYS A 516 -43.39 4.79 14.56
CA CYS A 516 -44.25 5.97 14.39
C CYS A 516 -43.75 7.19 15.18
N THR A 517 -43.29 7.00 16.42
CA THR A 517 -42.71 8.08 17.25
C THR A 517 -41.37 8.59 16.75
N LEU A 518 -40.63 7.80 15.98
CA LEU A 518 -39.33 8.22 15.45
C LEU A 518 -39.52 9.18 14.27
N ASN A 519 -40.47 8.88 13.37
CA ASN A 519 -40.74 9.71 12.20
C ASN A 519 -41.37 11.06 12.59
N GLU A 520 -42.23 11.10 13.62
CA GLU A 520 -42.80 12.35 14.15
C GLU A 520 -41.77 13.29 14.80
N ARG A 521 -40.57 12.78 15.11
CA ARG A 521 -39.46 13.55 15.70
C ARG A 521 -38.41 14.01 14.69
N LEU A 522 -38.58 13.67 13.40
CA LEU A 522 -37.66 14.08 12.34
C LEU A 522 -38.01 15.49 11.84
N THR A 523 -37.05 16.41 11.95
CA THR A 523 -37.07 17.72 11.30
C THR A 523 -36.91 17.57 9.78
N ASP A 524 -37.28 18.60 9.01
CA ASP A 524 -37.19 18.58 7.54
C ASP A 524 -35.76 18.36 7.04
N GLU A 525 -34.78 18.81 7.80
CA GLU A 525 -33.36 18.63 7.52
C GLU A 525 -32.92 17.15 7.67
N HIS A 526 -33.40 16.46 8.71
CA HIS A 526 -33.18 15.01 8.87
C HIS A 526 -33.86 14.20 7.76
N ARG A 527 -35.06 14.59 7.34
CA ARG A 527 -35.79 13.93 6.25
C ARG A 527 -35.03 14.07 4.92
N SER A 528 -34.51 15.26 4.62
CA SER A 528 -33.70 15.52 3.44
C SER A 528 -32.40 14.70 3.43
N LEU A 529 -31.75 14.53 4.58
CA LEU A 529 -30.54 13.72 4.71
C LEU A 529 -30.83 12.23 4.50
N ILE A 530 -31.91 11.70 5.11
CA ILE A 530 -32.32 10.29 4.98
C ILE A 530 -32.73 9.97 3.54
N ALA A 531 -33.41 10.89 2.85
CA ALA A 531 -33.83 10.73 1.46
C ALA A 531 -32.65 10.56 0.48
N ARG A 532 -31.44 10.97 0.86
CA ARG A 532 -30.21 10.82 0.06
C ARG A 532 -29.40 9.57 0.39
N THR A 533 -29.93 8.71 1.26
CA THR A 533 -29.32 7.43 1.65
C THR A 533 -30.13 6.24 1.12
N PRO A 534 -29.57 5.02 1.12
CA PRO A 534 -30.34 3.80 0.80
C PRO A 534 -31.54 3.52 1.71
N PHE A 535 -31.73 4.31 2.78
CA PHE A 535 -32.85 4.20 3.72
C PHE A 535 -33.99 5.17 3.43
N ALA A 536 -34.01 5.83 2.26
CA ALA A 536 -35.05 6.77 1.85
C ALA A 536 -36.48 6.20 1.99
N TRP A 537 -36.66 4.90 1.74
CA TRP A 537 -37.94 4.18 1.90
C TRP A 537 -38.56 4.29 3.30
N PHE A 538 -37.75 4.59 4.33
CA PHE A 538 -38.20 4.74 5.71
C PHE A 538 -39.11 5.97 5.91
N LEU A 539 -38.98 6.98 5.06
CA LEU A 539 -39.78 8.21 5.13
C LEU A 539 -41.24 7.98 4.69
N ASP A 540 -41.47 7.00 3.81
CA ASP A 540 -42.79 6.67 3.24
C ASP A 540 -43.56 5.60 4.04
N VAL A 541 -42.94 5.02 5.07
CA VAL A 541 -43.54 3.95 5.89
C VAL A 541 -44.82 4.41 6.60
N ASN A 542 -44.89 5.67 7.06
CA ASN A 542 -46.07 6.19 7.77
C ASN A 542 -47.27 6.41 6.83
N VAL A 543 -47.05 6.83 5.59
CA VAL A 543 -48.12 7.01 4.59
C VAL A 543 -48.72 5.64 4.23
N ASN A 544 -47.88 4.65 4.03
CA ASN A 544 -48.30 3.30 3.64
C ASN A 544 -48.97 2.52 4.78
N VAL A 545 -48.52 2.68 6.03
CA VAL A 545 -49.17 2.07 7.22
C VAL A 545 -50.51 2.73 7.53
N LYS A 546 -50.66 4.05 7.31
CA LYS A 546 -51.92 4.77 7.52
C LYS A 546 -52.96 4.43 6.44
N VAL A 547 -52.53 4.34 5.17
CA VAL A 547 -53.38 3.88 4.04
C VAL A 547 -53.83 2.41 4.25
N ALA A 548 -52.93 1.53 4.70
CA ALA A 548 -53.29 0.15 5.04
C ALA A 548 -54.23 0.05 6.25
N SER A 549 -54.03 0.87 7.29
CA SER A 549 -54.90 0.92 8.47
C SER A 549 -56.31 1.44 8.16
N GLU A 550 -56.46 2.38 7.24
CA GLU A 550 -57.76 2.89 6.80
C GLU A 550 -58.48 1.92 5.84
N GLY A 551 -57.74 1.19 5.01
CA GLY A 551 -58.26 0.08 4.21
C GLY A 551 -58.82 -1.06 5.06
N LEU A 552 -58.14 -1.38 6.18
CA LEU A 552 -58.57 -2.38 7.18
C LEU A 552 -59.86 -1.98 7.92
N LYS A 553 -60.08 -0.69 8.20
CA LYS A 553 -61.34 -0.19 8.82
C LYS A 553 -62.56 -0.30 7.90
N LYS A 554 -62.36 -0.49 6.59
CA LYS A 554 -63.43 -0.57 5.57
C LYS A 554 -63.73 -2.00 5.09
N GLY A 555 -63.19 -3.03 5.75
CA GLY A 555 -63.59 -4.43 5.54
C GLY A 555 -63.21 -5.04 4.18
N LYS A 556 -62.20 -4.53 3.47
CA LYS A 556 -61.71 -5.13 2.22
C LYS A 556 -60.48 -6.01 2.52
N GLY A 557 -60.65 -7.33 2.43
CA GLY A 557 -59.62 -8.33 2.75
C GLY A 557 -58.40 -8.37 1.82
N ILE A 558 -58.42 -7.62 0.71
CA ILE A 558 -57.26 -7.42 -0.19
C ILE A 558 -57.31 -5.98 -0.72
N SER A 559 -56.19 -5.25 -0.60
CA SER A 559 -56.04 -3.92 -1.19
C SER A 559 -54.75 -3.84 -2.00
N ASN A 560 -54.87 -3.44 -3.27
CA ASN A 560 -53.73 -3.16 -4.13
C ASN A 560 -53.26 -1.72 -3.89
N VAL A 561 -51.98 -1.53 -3.61
CA VAL A 561 -51.37 -0.20 -3.46
C VAL A 561 -50.34 0.00 -4.57
N TYR A 562 -50.36 1.17 -5.19
CA TYR A 562 -49.49 1.56 -6.30
C TYR A 562 -48.49 2.61 -5.81
N VAL A 563 -47.19 2.33 -5.94
CA VAL A 563 -46.09 3.26 -5.62
C VAL A 563 -45.01 3.10 -6.67
N ASP A 564 -44.58 4.21 -7.29
CA ASP A 564 -43.51 4.30 -8.30
C ASP A 564 -43.53 3.17 -9.35
N GLY A 565 -44.71 2.93 -9.93
CA GLY A 565 -44.88 1.98 -11.04
C GLY A 565 -44.87 0.49 -10.65
N CYS A 566 -44.82 0.15 -9.36
CA CYS A 566 -44.96 -1.23 -8.87
C CYS A 566 -46.33 -1.48 -8.23
N VAL A 567 -46.87 -2.69 -8.42
CA VAL A 567 -48.16 -3.13 -7.83
C VAL A 567 -47.89 -4.02 -6.63
N TYR A 568 -48.41 -3.65 -5.45
CA TYR A 568 -48.27 -4.43 -4.23
C TYR A 568 -49.63 -4.99 -3.80
N MET A 569 -49.74 -6.32 -3.70
CA MET A 569 -50.93 -6.99 -3.14
C MET A 569 -50.76 -7.19 -1.64
N LEU A 570 -51.65 -6.59 -0.84
CA LEU A 570 -51.78 -6.89 0.58
C LEU A 570 -52.92 -7.87 0.80
N GLN A 571 -52.62 -9.05 1.34
CA GLN A 571 -53.61 -10.05 1.75
C GLN A 571 -53.55 -10.22 3.26
N VAL A 572 -54.70 -10.13 3.94
CA VAL A 572 -54.83 -10.44 5.36
C VAL A 572 -55.11 -11.92 5.52
N VAL A 573 -54.33 -12.62 6.35
CA VAL A 573 -54.60 -14.01 6.74
C VAL A 573 -55.08 -13.99 8.18
N ASP A 574 -56.37 -14.24 8.39
CA ASP A 574 -56.93 -14.48 9.72
C ASP A 574 -56.62 -15.92 10.15
N ASP A 575 -55.60 -16.11 10.98
CA ASP A 575 -55.46 -17.36 11.73
C ASP A 575 -56.32 -17.28 12.99
N VAL A 576 -57.60 -17.67 12.83
CA VAL A 576 -58.44 -18.06 13.96
C VAL A 576 -57.92 -19.40 14.49
N TYR A 577 -57.21 -19.36 15.62
CA TYR A 577 -56.97 -20.54 16.45
C TYR A 577 -58.33 -21.10 16.94
N ARG A 578 -58.92 -22.04 16.20
CA ARG A 578 -59.92 -22.97 16.77
C ARG A 578 -59.15 -24.06 17.52
N GLY A 579 -59.30 -24.06 18.84
CA GLY A 579 -58.73 -25.11 19.70
C GLY A 579 -59.26 -26.50 19.34
N PRO A 580 -58.54 -27.57 19.74
CA PRO A 580 -58.98 -28.93 19.51
C PRO A 580 -60.26 -29.23 20.31
N SER A 581 -61.21 -29.86 19.62
CA SER A 581 -62.43 -30.44 20.17
C SER A 581 -62.11 -31.42 21.30
N THR A 582 -62.84 -31.30 22.40
CA THR A 582 -62.94 -32.29 23.48
C THR A 582 -63.61 -33.58 23.01
N LYS A 583 -63.25 -34.72 23.64
CA LYS A 583 -63.62 -36.14 23.41
C LYS A 583 -62.57 -36.83 22.53
N ASP A 584 -61.69 -37.70 23.03
CA ASP A 584 -61.96 -38.86 23.87
C ASP A 584 -60.98 -39.03 25.06
N LYS A 585 -61.48 -39.75 26.08
CA LYS A 585 -60.78 -40.17 27.30
C LYS A 585 -60.17 -41.54 27.06
N GLU A 586 -58.90 -41.73 27.43
CA GLU A 586 -58.33 -42.94 28.07
C GLU A 586 -56.87 -42.63 28.44
N GLU A 587 -56.63 -42.33 29.72
CA GLU A 587 -55.93 -43.20 30.67
C GLU A 587 -54.41 -43.31 30.43
N TYR A 588 -53.63 -42.48 31.13
CA TYR A 588 -52.27 -42.82 31.53
C TYR A 588 -51.90 -42.13 32.86
N ARG A 589 -51.63 -42.95 33.88
CA ARG A 589 -51.12 -42.54 35.20
C ARG A 589 -49.58 -42.32 35.17
N PRO A 590 -49.01 -41.52 36.09
CA PRO A 590 -47.72 -40.87 35.92
C PRO A 590 -46.55 -41.60 36.60
N THR A 591 -45.32 -41.36 36.11
CA THR A 591 -44.06 -41.60 36.83
C THR A 591 -43.01 -40.53 36.48
N PRO A 592 -42.02 -40.26 37.36
CA PRO A 592 -41.76 -38.91 37.86
C PRO A 592 -40.44 -38.26 37.41
N LYS A 593 -40.39 -36.95 37.71
CA LYS A 593 -39.28 -35.98 37.62
C LYS A 593 -37.86 -36.55 37.80
N ARG A 594 -36.94 -36.08 36.95
CA ARG A 594 -35.56 -35.75 37.35
C ARG A 594 -35.29 -34.26 37.15
N LYS A 595 -34.95 -33.60 38.26
CA LYS A 595 -34.35 -32.26 38.33
C LYS A 595 -32.92 -32.32 37.77
N ASP A 596 -32.54 -31.34 36.94
CA ASP A 596 -31.47 -30.37 37.22
C ASP A 596 -30.92 -29.73 35.94
N SER A 597 -31.18 -28.43 35.76
CA SER A 597 -30.18 -27.44 35.31
C SER A 597 -30.80 -26.03 35.27
N LYS A 598 -30.23 -25.12 36.07
CA LYS A 598 -30.53 -23.67 36.08
C LYS A 598 -29.91 -22.99 34.84
N PRO A 599 -30.60 -22.04 34.17
CA PRO A 599 -29.94 -20.98 33.42
C PRO A 599 -30.25 -19.60 34.03
N ARG A 600 -29.35 -19.05 34.86
CA ARG A 600 -29.39 -17.63 35.31
C ARG A 600 -28.26 -16.75 34.77
N GLY A 601 -27.28 -17.29 34.04
CA GLY A 601 -26.15 -16.50 33.48
C GLY A 601 -26.51 -15.67 32.24
N GLN A 602 -27.27 -16.24 31.29
CA GLN A 602 -27.52 -15.59 30.00
C GLN A 602 -28.41 -14.34 30.08
N LYS A 603 -29.39 -14.31 30.99
CA LYS A 603 -30.25 -13.12 31.20
C LYS A 603 -29.46 -11.93 31.78
N LYS A 604 -28.50 -12.20 32.68
CA LYS A 604 -27.62 -11.15 33.24
C LYS A 604 -26.65 -10.62 32.19
N GLN A 605 -26.07 -11.50 31.36
CA GLN A 605 -25.17 -11.11 30.26
C GLN A 605 -25.88 -10.26 29.18
N LYS A 606 -27.13 -10.61 28.83
CA LYS A 606 -27.94 -9.82 27.87
C LYS A 606 -28.29 -8.43 28.42
N ARG A 607 -28.57 -8.33 29.73
CA ARG A 607 -28.87 -7.05 30.38
C ARG A 607 -27.63 -6.14 30.41
N ILE A 608 -26.46 -6.69 30.77
CA ILE A 608 -25.19 -5.94 30.76
C ILE A 608 -24.85 -5.45 29.36
N ARG A 609 -24.94 -6.31 28.32
CA ARG A 609 -24.69 -5.89 26.93
C ARG A 609 -25.62 -4.77 26.46
N ARG A 610 -26.90 -4.82 26.85
CA ARG A 610 -27.87 -3.77 26.51
C ARG A 610 -27.53 -2.46 27.21
N GLU A 611 -27.17 -2.50 28.49
CA GLU A 611 -26.79 -1.30 29.26
C GLU A 611 -25.46 -0.69 28.77
N THR A 612 -24.49 -1.50 28.33
CA THR A 612 -23.25 -1.01 27.70
C THR A 612 -23.51 -0.37 26.34
N PHE A 613 -24.40 -0.95 25.53
CA PHE A 613 -24.76 -0.39 24.24
C PHE A 613 -25.50 0.95 24.36
N MET A 614 -26.42 1.08 25.32
CA MET A 614 -27.13 2.34 25.56
C MET A 614 -26.18 3.45 26.05
N ARG A 615 -25.21 3.13 26.93
CA ARG A 615 -24.19 4.10 27.37
C ARG A 615 -23.30 4.59 26.23
N ALA A 616 -22.91 3.70 25.33
CA ALA A 616 -22.13 4.07 24.15
C ALA A 616 -22.92 4.99 23.19
N LEU A 617 -24.25 4.81 23.11
CA LEU A 617 -25.11 5.69 22.32
C LEU A 617 -25.20 7.10 22.93
N GLU A 618 -25.38 7.18 24.24
CA GLU A 618 -25.41 8.45 24.99
C GLU A 618 -24.07 9.22 24.88
N GLU A 619 -22.93 8.52 24.94
CA GLU A 619 -21.61 9.12 24.71
C GLU A 619 -21.44 9.64 23.28
N GLN A 620 -21.99 8.95 22.27
CA GLN A 620 -21.95 9.42 20.90
C GLN A 620 -22.85 10.65 20.67
N GLU A 621 -24.04 10.69 21.26
CA GLU A 621 -24.91 11.88 21.20
C GLU A 621 -24.24 13.10 21.85
N PHE A 622 -23.56 12.91 22.98
CA PHE A 622 -22.79 13.99 23.62
C PHE A 622 -21.64 14.50 22.74
N LEU A 623 -20.90 13.60 22.09
CA LEU A 623 -19.81 13.98 21.17
C LEU A 623 -20.32 14.73 19.93
N ILE A 624 -21.50 14.34 19.42
CA ILE A 624 -22.13 15.02 18.28
C ILE A 624 -22.55 16.45 18.65
N GLU A 625 -23.12 16.67 19.84
CA GLU A 625 -23.49 18.01 20.29
C GLU A 625 -22.27 18.90 20.57
N GLU A 626 -21.19 18.35 21.13
CA GLU A 626 -19.93 19.09 21.29
C GLU A 626 -19.31 19.47 19.93
N LEU A 627 -19.38 18.59 18.94
CA LEU A 627 -18.94 18.87 17.56
C LEU A 627 -19.77 19.99 16.92
N LYS A 628 -21.10 19.95 17.04
CA LYS A 628 -21.97 21.04 16.54
C LYS A 628 -21.63 22.37 17.17
N ARG A 629 -21.37 22.40 18.49
CA ARG A 629 -20.98 23.63 19.21
C ARG A 629 -19.66 24.21 18.68
N ARG A 630 -18.66 23.36 18.40
CA ARG A 630 -17.36 23.78 17.84
C ARG A 630 -17.48 24.27 16.41
N VAL A 631 -18.31 23.63 15.59
CA VAL A 631 -18.57 24.08 14.21
C VAL A 631 -19.22 25.46 14.22
N GLY A 632 -20.24 25.69 15.05
CA GLY A 632 -20.86 27.02 15.18
C GLY A 632 -19.88 28.11 15.63
N SER A 633 -18.96 27.79 16.55
CA SER A 633 -17.89 28.73 16.97
C SER A 633 -16.92 29.06 15.83
N LEU A 634 -16.57 28.09 14.99
CA LEU A 634 -15.67 28.30 13.84
C LEU A 634 -16.35 29.09 12.73
N GLU A 635 -17.65 28.87 12.50
CA GLU A 635 -18.43 29.63 11.54
C GLU A 635 -18.54 31.11 11.95
N ALA A 636 -18.72 31.39 13.24
CA ALA A 636 -18.70 32.77 13.76
C ALA A 636 -17.34 33.44 13.59
N GLN A 637 -16.23 32.74 13.89
CA GLN A 637 -14.88 33.26 13.68
C GLN A 637 -14.59 33.52 12.20
N LEU A 638 -15.06 32.64 11.31
CA LEU A 638 -14.92 32.81 9.87
C LEU A 638 -15.72 34.00 9.34
N ALA A 639 -16.91 34.26 9.90
CA ALA A 639 -17.71 35.44 9.56
C ALA A 639 -17.02 36.74 9.98
N GLU A 640 -16.43 36.77 11.19
CA GLU A 640 -15.70 37.95 11.69
C GLU A 640 -14.42 38.22 10.88
N GLU A 641 -13.69 37.18 10.49
CA GLU A 641 -12.50 37.30 9.64
C GLU A 641 -12.85 37.75 8.20
N LYS A 642 -14.00 37.32 7.65
CA LYS A 642 -14.49 37.82 6.36
C LYS A 642 -14.87 39.30 6.42
N ALA A 643 -15.53 39.74 7.49
CA ALA A 643 -15.86 41.15 7.70
C ALA A 643 -14.59 42.02 7.84
N ARG A 644 -13.56 41.52 8.53
CA ARG A 644 -12.25 42.20 8.62
C ARG A 644 -11.53 42.36 7.28
N ARG A 645 -11.71 41.42 6.35
CA ARG A 645 -11.09 41.49 5.02
C ARG A 645 -11.81 42.46 4.10
N GLN A 646 -13.14 42.52 4.14
CA GLN A 646 -13.91 43.51 3.37
C GLN A 646 -13.57 44.96 3.78
N ASN A 647 -13.34 45.23 5.06
CA ASN A 647 -12.93 46.56 5.54
C ASN A 647 -11.49 46.96 5.15
N LYS A 648 -10.64 46.01 4.71
CA LYS A 648 -9.26 46.28 4.26
C LYS A 648 -9.19 46.64 2.77
N ASP A 649 -10.16 46.20 1.98
CA ASP A 649 -10.19 46.45 0.54
C ASP A 649 -10.77 47.83 0.20
N ASP A 650 -11.53 48.47 1.11
CA ASP A 650 -12.06 49.84 0.93
C ASP A 650 -11.00 50.96 1.14
N VAL A 651 -9.83 50.64 1.71
CA VAL A 651 -8.81 51.65 2.09
C VAL A 651 -7.67 51.76 1.05
N ARG A 652 -7.74 51.08 -0.09
CA ARG A 652 -6.73 51.19 -1.16
C ARG A 652 -7.33 51.57 -2.52
N GLN A 653 -7.68 52.85 -2.65
CA GLN A 653 -7.62 53.52 -3.95
C GLN A 653 -6.80 54.81 -3.88
N SER A 654 -6.03 55.00 -4.96
CA SER A 654 -5.17 56.12 -5.34
C SER A 654 -3.76 56.19 -4.73
N VAL A 655 -2.75 55.93 -5.57
CA VAL A 655 -1.61 56.80 -5.93
C VAL A 655 -0.57 55.95 -6.72
N PRO A 656 -0.06 56.41 -7.88
CA PRO A 656 0.82 55.61 -8.75
C PRO A 656 2.29 55.67 -8.29
N ARG A 657 3.02 54.55 -8.43
CA ARG A 657 4.42 54.42 -7.99
C ARG A 657 5.39 54.35 -9.16
N ILE A 658 6.28 55.33 -9.22
CA ILE A 658 7.57 55.37 -9.91
C ILE A 658 8.59 54.60 -9.05
N GLU A 659 9.41 53.73 -9.65
CA GLU A 659 10.65 53.18 -9.07
C GLU A 659 11.78 54.23 -9.15
N PRO A 660 12.85 54.24 -8.30
CA PRO A 660 13.64 53.04 -7.92
C PRO A 660 14.38 53.08 -6.53
N SER A 661 15.21 52.04 -6.30
CA SER A 661 16.55 52.10 -5.68
C SER A 661 16.77 51.88 -4.15
N VAL A 662 17.48 50.76 -3.85
CA VAL A 662 18.69 50.60 -2.99
C VAL A 662 18.57 50.65 -1.44
N ASN A 663 18.69 49.43 -0.86
CA ASN A 663 19.65 48.98 0.17
C ASN A 663 19.51 49.30 1.70
N THR A 664 20.00 48.31 2.47
CA THR A 664 20.43 48.28 3.89
C THR A 664 19.41 48.16 5.03
N GLY A 665 19.75 47.30 6.02
CA GLY A 665 19.39 47.54 7.42
C GLY A 665 18.74 46.39 8.20
N PHE A 666 19.55 45.72 9.01
CA PHE A 666 19.22 44.74 10.06
C PHE A 666 18.28 45.29 11.16
N VAL A 667 17.41 44.46 11.77
CA VAL A 667 17.33 44.13 13.23
C VAL A 667 16.06 43.30 13.56
N SER A 668 16.28 42.31 14.43
CA SER A 668 15.42 41.30 15.11
C SER A 668 14.27 41.91 15.95
N LEU A 669 13.15 41.26 16.36
CA LEU A 669 12.98 40.06 17.21
C LEU A 669 11.47 39.69 17.32
N THR A 670 11.23 38.42 17.71
CA THR A 670 10.11 37.83 18.49
C THR A 670 8.74 37.51 17.88
N ASP A 671 8.48 36.18 17.85
CA ASP A 671 7.32 35.41 18.31
C ASP A 671 5.95 35.49 17.60
N ILE A 672 5.12 34.44 17.49
CA ILE A 672 5.17 32.96 17.45
C ILE A 672 3.73 32.55 17.00
N ASP A 673 3.62 31.36 16.38
CA ASP A 673 2.40 30.54 16.14
C ASP A 673 1.30 31.07 15.19
N GLY A 674 0.69 30.25 14.33
CA GLY A 674 0.79 28.82 14.08
C GLY A 674 -0.06 28.51 12.84
N ASN A 675 0.46 27.65 11.97
CA ASN A 675 -0.37 27.01 10.96
C ASN A 675 0.20 25.61 10.69
N GLU A 676 -0.22 24.66 11.52
CA GLU A 676 -0.10 23.23 11.23
C GLU A 676 -1.06 22.92 10.08
N GLN A 677 -0.50 22.76 8.88
CA GLN A 677 -1.14 21.94 7.86
C GLN A 677 -0.48 20.56 7.84
N PRO A 678 -1.25 19.47 7.74
CA PRO A 678 -0.67 18.15 7.61
C PRO A 678 0.12 18.08 6.30
N LEU A 679 1.43 18.02 6.42
CA LEU A 679 2.37 17.79 5.33
C LEU A 679 2.02 16.47 4.65
N LYS A 680 1.28 16.57 3.54
CA LYS A 680 1.04 15.44 2.64
C LYS A 680 2.36 15.05 1.99
N THR A 681 2.91 13.92 2.41
CA THR A 681 4.11 13.29 1.86
C THR A 681 3.78 12.79 0.45
N TYR A 682 4.17 13.54 -0.58
CA TYR A 682 4.16 13.02 -1.94
C TYR A 682 5.42 12.19 -2.15
N VAL A 683 5.39 10.92 -1.76
CA VAL A 683 6.39 9.96 -2.25
C VAL A 683 6.04 9.64 -3.69
N ARG A 684 6.55 10.44 -4.62
CA ARG A 684 6.49 10.13 -6.04
C ARG A 684 7.53 9.05 -6.32
N VAL A 685 7.12 7.79 -6.20
CA VAL A 685 7.91 6.66 -6.69
C VAL A 685 8.04 6.82 -8.20
N GLY A 686 9.28 6.82 -8.68
CA GLY A 686 9.60 7.06 -10.09
C GLY A 686 8.77 6.15 -11.00
N SER A 687 8.15 6.74 -12.00
CA SER A 687 7.80 6.03 -13.22
C SER A 687 9.13 5.51 -13.80
N ARG A 688 9.50 4.28 -13.44
CA ARG A 688 10.59 3.56 -14.11
C ARG A 688 10.07 3.18 -15.50
N ARG A 689 10.18 4.13 -16.44
CA ARG A 689 9.99 3.83 -17.85
C ARG A 689 10.98 2.74 -18.24
N HIS A 690 10.47 1.71 -18.92
CA HIS A 690 11.29 0.73 -19.60
C HIS A 690 12.33 1.42 -20.46
N TYR A 691 13.60 1.32 -20.08
CA TYR A 691 14.67 1.58 -21.02
C TYR A 691 14.73 0.39 -21.97
N LYS A 692 14.27 0.60 -23.20
CA LYS A 692 14.71 -0.22 -24.32
C LYS A 692 16.22 -0.05 -24.41
N GLY A 693 16.97 -1.09 -24.05
CA GLY A 693 18.32 -1.24 -24.55
C GLY A 693 18.23 -1.15 -26.08
N ARG A 694 18.87 -0.14 -26.68
CA ARG A 694 19.26 -0.26 -28.08
C ARG A 694 20.25 -1.40 -28.13
N THR A 695 19.78 -2.59 -28.50
CA THR A 695 20.62 -3.63 -29.08
C THR A 695 21.31 -3.02 -30.29
N LEU A 696 22.55 -2.58 -30.11
CA LEU A 696 23.50 -2.48 -31.20
C LEU A 696 23.72 -3.92 -31.68
N ARG A 697 23.18 -4.21 -32.86
CA ARG A 697 23.55 -5.39 -33.64
C ARG A 697 25.07 -5.40 -33.76
N THR A 698 25.71 -6.45 -33.26
CA THR A 698 27.05 -6.82 -33.72
C THR A 698 26.98 -7.05 -35.24
N PRO A 699 27.91 -6.51 -36.04
CA PRO A 699 27.89 -6.70 -37.47
C PRO A 699 28.35 -8.13 -37.78
N TYR A 700 27.44 -8.97 -38.27
CA TYR A 700 27.81 -10.10 -39.09
C TYR A 700 28.04 -9.57 -40.51
N THR A 701 29.27 -9.61 -40.98
CA THR A 701 29.64 -9.43 -42.38
C THR A 701 29.10 -10.62 -43.18
N GLY A 702 27.96 -10.42 -43.82
CA GLY A 702 27.42 -11.32 -44.83
C GLY A 702 26.96 -10.50 -46.02
N THR A 703 27.70 -10.56 -47.12
CA THR A 703 27.36 -9.91 -48.39
C THR A 703 26.08 -10.53 -48.94
N VAL A 704 24.97 -9.79 -48.95
CA VAL A 704 23.73 -10.20 -49.62
C VAL A 704 23.37 -9.16 -50.65
N VAL A 705 23.41 -9.58 -51.92
CA VAL A 705 23.04 -8.83 -53.11
C VAL A 705 21.52 -8.68 -53.15
N LEU A 706 21.02 -7.44 -53.13
CA LEU A 706 19.60 -7.12 -53.32
C LEU A 706 19.29 -7.04 -54.83
N ARG A 707 18.48 -7.98 -55.33
CA ARG A 707 17.71 -7.80 -56.58
C ARG A 707 16.33 -7.25 -56.20
N ILE A 708 16.04 -6.05 -56.68
CA ILE A 708 14.71 -5.45 -56.61
C ILE A 708 13.85 -6.08 -57.71
N LYS A 709 12.67 -6.60 -57.36
CA LYS A 709 11.57 -6.78 -58.30
C LYS A 709 10.35 -6.05 -57.75
N ASN A 710 9.92 -5.05 -58.51
CA ASN A 710 8.65 -4.38 -58.37
C ASN A 710 7.52 -5.36 -58.69
N GLU A 711 6.51 -5.42 -57.83
CA GLU A 711 5.08 -5.23 -58.13
C GLU A 711 4.30 -5.13 -56.81
#